data_AF-A0A2D5MKX8-F1
#
_entry.id   AF-A0A2D5MKX8-F1
#
_cell.length_a   1.000
_cell.length_b   1.000
_cell.length_c   1.000
_cell.angle_alpha   90.00
_cell.angle_beta   90.00
_cell.angle_gamma   90.00
#
_symmetry.space_group_name_H-M   'P 1'
#
loop_
_entity.id
_entity.type
_entity.pdbx_description
1 polymer ?
#
loop_
_entity_poly.entity_id
_entity_poly.type
_entity_poly.pdbx_seq_one_letter_code
_entity_poly.pdbx_strand_id
1 'polypeptide(L)'
;MNSSIVKSISIILKVCTIVFFCFSLKAQARVLDNFDDNKVKGWDKFDFGSGNGYLKEEDGQLTIGMHQAPKQQFFVAATYSSETFTVEDGNTLEFSVDLVGANQADSFAVLSFIPKEHDVSSLTGYSFAKDVNDLLLAKGLNKYFYDTTEGDWLDREENVRLVLSMTGLGTSVEVTTRILDLDNNAAVIFEDTRIDSVEVEEFSTGDDDPAGSFIGKPGNFVLLVYHNDTNGSLPPSTVTLDNAYVSISGALGKNKPPVIADVYPATSSNYINSDESISFIVNDDQELEPSSVSVHLNGEKYTTANGLKVVVNGNSLEVSLGGLRKDENYHAILEAVDTEGESDARNLYFDTFNTDSFVIEIEDFNFDGGEFIDFPIVIPELDEEGDLNWEDNSYQATEGYVDIDYFDNNSDLNPASHRYRPNDGVATTPALDLLREKFVDAGGNEKGVVDFAIAEIEEGEWLNYTRTFPEGDYLVYLRQAQFAMSSAISTLEIVTSASDEEEQATEIIGTFLGSESGVQYRNVVLTDDAGGQLIPVNLAGKTTIRLKHGTTDSQGFYLKQNYLIFVKYEKSAIELQFSNSVQGPYKTATTAKIDEGAKRITINQEEAVQFYRLKGSSVKITKIDIADGKVNLSYQ
;
A
#
# COMPACT_ATOMS: atom_id res chain seq x y z
N MET A 1 90.04 -2.75 -38.50
CA MET A 1 89.43 -1.51 -39.04
C MET A 1 87.92 -1.71 -38.91
N ASN A 2 87.27 -1.09 -37.92
CA ASN A 2 86.55 0.19 -38.06
C ASN A 2 85.67 0.18 -39.33
N SER A 3 84.36 0.44 -39.32
CA SER A 3 83.54 1.26 -38.42
C SER A 3 82.10 1.27 -38.98
N SER A 4 81.11 1.45 -38.09
CA SER A 4 79.86 2.21 -38.24
C SER A 4 78.89 1.92 -39.42
N ILE A 5 77.63 1.49 -39.22
CA ILE A 5 76.48 2.16 -38.56
C ILE A 5 75.76 3.21 -39.47
N VAL A 6 74.52 2.84 -39.90
CA VAL A 6 73.24 3.61 -39.92
C VAL A 6 72.58 4.08 -41.25
N LYS A 7 71.23 3.87 -41.25
CA LYS A 7 70.09 4.36 -42.10
C LYS A 7 69.80 3.54 -43.38
N SER A 8 68.59 3.05 -43.71
CA SER A 8 67.20 3.32 -43.29
C SER A 8 66.23 2.19 -43.73
N ILE A 9 65.25 1.85 -42.88
CA ILE A 9 63.77 1.76 -43.10
C ILE A 9 63.31 1.19 -44.47
N SER A 10 62.59 0.06 -44.59
CA SER A 10 61.16 -0.10 -44.22
C SER A 10 60.64 -1.56 -44.40
N ILE A 11 59.96 -2.09 -43.36
CA ILE A 11 58.70 -2.88 -43.29
C ILE A 11 58.63 -4.21 -44.12
N ILE A 12 58.39 -5.39 -43.53
CA ILE A 12 57.04 -5.97 -43.25
C ILE A 12 57.10 -7.14 -42.22
N LEU A 13 56.13 -7.10 -41.29
CA LEU A 13 55.52 -8.12 -40.41
C LEU A 13 56.39 -8.94 -39.42
N LYS A 14 56.20 -8.64 -38.13
CA LYS A 14 56.29 -9.62 -37.04
C LYS A 14 55.13 -9.46 -36.05
N VAL A 15 54.48 -10.59 -35.83
CA VAL A 15 53.53 -10.95 -34.78
C VAL A 15 53.89 -10.30 -33.44
N CYS A 16 52.94 -9.58 -32.84
CA CYS A 16 52.96 -9.23 -31.43
C CYS A 16 51.77 -9.91 -30.76
N THR A 17 52.08 -10.85 -29.88
CA THR A 17 51.18 -11.36 -28.84
C THR A 17 50.84 -10.19 -27.92
N ILE A 18 49.62 -9.66 -28.03
CA ILE A 18 49.05 -8.75 -27.05
C ILE A 18 48.49 -9.65 -25.93
N VAL A 19 49.17 -9.65 -24.78
CA VAL A 19 48.58 -10.10 -23.53
C VAL A 19 47.54 -9.05 -23.15
N PHE A 20 46.26 -9.35 -23.41
CA PHE A 20 45.15 -8.61 -22.82
C PHE A 20 45.14 -8.91 -21.32
N PHE A 21 45.72 -8.02 -20.52
CA PHE A 21 45.38 -7.93 -19.11
C PHE A 21 43.96 -7.34 -19.06
N CYS A 22 42.94 -8.21 -19.11
CA CYS A 22 41.62 -7.83 -18.62
C CYS A 22 41.78 -7.59 -17.11
N PHE A 23 41.89 -6.33 -16.71
CA PHE A 23 41.48 -5.96 -15.36
C PHE A 23 39.98 -6.18 -15.29
N SER A 24 39.56 -7.38 -14.91
CA SER A 24 38.24 -7.57 -14.30
C SER A 24 38.26 -6.76 -13.00
N LEU A 25 37.73 -5.53 -13.02
CA LEU A 25 37.35 -4.89 -11.77
C LEU A 25 36.30 -5.81 -11.14
N LYS A 26 36.70 -6.57 -10.12
CA LYS A 26 35.76 -7.33 -9.30
C LYS A 26 34.80 -6.31 -8.68
N ALA A 27 33.49 -6.45 -8.90
CA ALA A 27 32.54 -5.82 -8.02
C ALA A 27 32.83 -6.33 -6.61
N GLN A 28 32.96 -5.39 -5.67
CA GLN A 28 33.12 -5.72 -4.26
C GLN A 28 31.72 -5.67 -3.65
N ALA A 29 31.25 -6.80 -3.12
CA ALA A 29 30.03 -6.81 -2.32
C ALA A 29 30.19 -5.81 -1.16
N ARG A 30 29.20 -4.93 -1.02
CA ARG A 30 29.06 -3.97 0.07
C ARG A 30 28.05 -4.55 1.07
N VAL A 31 28.42 -4.54 2.34
CA VAL A 31 27.49 -4.83 3.44
C VAL A 31 26.46 -3.70 3.47
N LEU A 32 25.18 -4.03 3.26
CA LEU A 32 24.08 -3.11 3.52
C LEU A 32 23.83 -3.02 5.02
N ASP A 33 23.69 -4.17 5.66
CA ASP A 33 23.49 -4.28 7.10
C ASP A 33 24.07 -5.61 7.59
N ASN A 34 24.82 -5.56 8.70
CA ASN A 34 25.34 -6.74 9.39
C ASN A 34 24.60 -7.00 10.70
N PHE A 35 23.55 -6.23 11.03
CA PHE A 35 22.68 -6.43 12.17
C PHE A 35 23.44 -6.53 13.53
N ASP A 36 24.57 -5.82 13.64
CA ASP A 36 25.46 -5.81 14.81
C ASP A 36 25.21 -4.59 15.75
N ASP A 37 24.33 -3.65 15.37
CA ASP A 37 24.14 -2.40 16.12
C ASP A 37 22.97 -2.46 17.14
N ASN A 38 22.29 -3.61 17.18
CA ASN A 38 21.06 -3.93 17.92
C ASN A 38 19.94 -2.92 17.67
N LYS A 39 19.88 -2.37 16.46
CA LYS A 39 18.85 -1.42 16.04
C LYS A 39 18.48 -1.77 14.61
N VAL A 40 17.21 -2.16 14.42
CA VAL A 40 16.61 -2.37 13.10
C VAL A 40 16.42 -1.02 12.37
N LYS A 41 17.52 -0.32 12.07
CA LYS A 41 17.53 1.05 11.57
C LYS A 41 17.57 1.05 10.05
N GLY A 42 16.71 1.85 9.42
CA GLY A 42 16.65 1.94 7.95
C GLY A 42 15.83 0.83 7.29
N TRP A 43 15.11 0.03 8.09
CA TRP A 43 14.19 -1.00 7.63
C TRP A 43 12.75 -0.65 8.03
N ASP A 44 11.88 -0.54 7.04
CA ASP A 44 10.46 -0.33 7.24
C ASP A 44 9.76 -1.70 7.42
N LYS A 45 9.01 -1.88 8.50
CA LYS A 45 8.21 -3.09 8.74
C LYS A 45 6.89 -3.01 7.96
N PHE A 46 6.51 -4.12 7.33
CA PHE A 46 5.14 -4.37 6.89
C PHE A 46 4.58 -5.62 7.57
N ASP A 47 3.37 -5.52 8.12
CA ASP A 47 2.61 -6.59 8.76
C ASP A 47 1.10 -6.37 8.61
N PHE A 48 0.70 -5.81 7.46
CA PHE A 48 -0.67 -5.45 7.15
C PHE A 48 -1.29 -4.41 8.10
N GLY A 49 -0.48 -3.79 8.98
CA GLY A 49 -0.99 -2.87 10.00
C GLY A 49 -1.63 -3.58 11.21
N SER A 50 -1.59 -4.92 11.23
CA SER A 50 -2.18 -5.74 12.29
C SER A 50 -1.47 -5.59 13.64
N GLY A 51 -0.22 -5.12 13.65
CA GLY A 51 0.64 -5.12 14.84
C GLY A 51 1.16 -6.51 15.20
N ASN A 52 0.83 -7.57 14.45
CA ASN A 52 1.29 -8.93 14.73
C ASN A 52 2.76 -9.14 14.34
N GLY A 53 3.29 -8.39 13.37
CA GLY A 53 4.66 -8.57 12.92
C GLY A 53 5.67 -7.86 13.81
N TYR A 54 6.88 -8.41 13.92
CA TYR A 54 8.00 -7.74 14.56
C TYR A 54 9.29 -7.91 13.78
N LEU A 55 10.16 -6.91 13.93
CA LEU A 55 11.58 -6.96 13.56
C LEU A 55 12.38 -6.84 14.85
N LYS A 56 13.28 -7.78 15.10
CA LYS A 56 14.11 -7.79 16.31
C LYS A 56 15.55 -8.06 15.94
N GLU A 57 16.45 -7.21 16.41
CA GLU A 57 17.88 -7.44 16.29
C GLU A 57 18.47 -7.82 17.65
N GLU A 58 19.10 -8.98 17.71
CA GLU A 58 19.76 -9.50 18.91
C GLU A 58 20.93 -10.39 18.48
N ASP A 59 22.04 -10.34 19.23
CA ASP A 59 23.23 -11.18 19.01
C ASP A 59 23.81 -11.13 17.58
N GLY A 60 23.70 -9.99 16.90
CA GLY A 60 24.24 -9.82 15.55
C GLY A 60 23.31 -10.30 14.43
N GLN A 61 22.02 -10.52 14.71
CA GLN A 61 21.10 -11.16 13.77
C GLN A 61 19.73 -10.47 13.78
N LEU A 62 19.13 -10.38 12.59
CA LEU A 62 17.75 -9.92 12.40
C LEU A 62 16.79 -11.10 12.46
N THR A 63 15.87 -11.06 13.41
CA THR A 63 14.67 -11.92 13.42
C THR A 63 13.49 -11.16 12.83
N ILE A 64 12.87 -11.71 11.79
CA ILE A 64 11.56 -11.29 11.27
C ILE A 64 10.54 -12.33 11.73
N GLY A 65 9.47 -11.91 12.38
CA GLY A 65 8.52 -12.87 12.95
C GLY A 65 7.15 -12.32 13.30
N MET A 66 6.32 -13.19 13.86
CA MET A 66 4.94 -12.92 14.28
C MET A 66 4.79 -13.14 15.78
N HIS A 67 4.02 -12.28 16.46
CA HIS A 67 3.73 -12.42 17.88
C HIS A 67 2.76 -13.59 18.15
N GLN A 68 1.83 -13.86 17.23
CA GLN A 68 0.81 -14.89 17.33
C GLN A 68 0.46 -15.48 15.97
N ALA A 69 -0.12 -16.69 15.98
CA ALA A 69 -0.56 -17.38 14.78
C ALA A 69 -1.69 -16.58 14.09
N PRO A 70 -1.52 -16.14 12.83
CA PRO A 70 -2.52 -15.37 12.09
C PRO A 70 -3.72 -16.21 11.63
N LYS A 71 -3.64 -17.55 11.71
CA LYS A 71 -4.70 -18.49 11.33
C LYS A 71 -5.08 -18.46 9.85
N GLN A 72 -4.18 -17.95 9.02
CA GLN A 72 -4.28 -17.88 7.57
C GLN A 72 -2.89 -17.58 7.00
N GLN A 73 -2.75 -17.63 5.68
CA GLN A 73 -1.55 -17.16 5.01
C GLN A 73 -1.26 -15.69 5.38
N PHE A 74 -0.01 -15.40 5.72
CA PHE A 74 0.41 -14.09 6.21
C PHE A 74 1.89 -13.86 5.92
N PHE A 75 2.33 -12.61 5.91
CA PHE A 75 3.77 -12.32 5.87
C PHE A 75 4.13 -11.07 6.66
N VAL A 76 5.37 -11.06 7.11
CA VAL A 76 6.00 -9.87 7.68
C VAL A 76 7.22 -9.56 6.82
N ALA A 77 7.35 -8.31 6.40
CA ALA A 77 8.47 -7.86 5.58
C ALA A 77 9.27 -6.76 6.29
N ALA A 78 10.57 -6.76 6.02
CA ALA A 78 11.51 -5.69 6.32
C ALA A 78 12.02 -5.13 4.99
N THR A 79 11.68 -3.88 4.68
CA THR A 79 12.10 -3.20 3.46
C THR A 79 13.23 -2.24 3.79
N TYR A 80 14.41 -2.41 3.18
CA TYR A 80 15.51 -1.45 3.34
C TYR A 80 15.16 -0.15 2.60
N SER A 81 14.73 0.87 3.34
CA SER A 81 14.15 2.10 2.79
C SER A 81 15.17 3.21 2.54
N SER A 82 16.43 2.99 2.94
CA SER A 82 17.49 4.00 2.88
C SER A 82 18.20 4.11 1.53
N GLU A 83 18.09 3.11 0.66
CA GLU A 83 18.69 3.12 -0.68
C GLU A 83 17.86 2.30 -1.66
N THR A 84 17.75 2.76 -2.90
CA THR A 84 17.16 2.01 -4.01
C THR A 84 18.24 1.48 -4.95
N PHE A 85 17.89 0.44 -5.69
CA PHE A 85 18.78 -0.26 -6.61
C PHE A 85 18.10 -0.42 -7.96
N THR A 86 18.87 -0.30 -9.04
CA THR A 86 18.34 -0.39 -10.40
C THR A 86 19.16 -1.38 -11.20
N VAL A 87 18.49 -2.38 -11.79
CA VAL A 87 19.08 -3.22 -12.84
C VAL A 87 18.92 -2.50 -14.18
N GLU A 88 20.01 -2.34 -14.91
CA GLU A 88 20.07 -1.64 -16.19
C GLU A 88 20.78 -2.52 -17.22
N ASP A 89 20.59 -2.21 -18.50
CA ASP A 89 21.31 -2.91 -19.58
C ASP A 89 22.83 -2.91 -19.35
N GLY A 90 23.42 -4.11 -19.32
CA GLY A 90 24.84 -4.33 -19.16
C GLY A 90 25.36 -4.25 -17.71
N ASN A 91 24.48 -4.05 -16.72
CA ASN A 91 24.83 -4.18 -15.30
C ASN A 91 24.33 -5.51 -14.71
N THR A 92 24.92 -5.88 -13.57
CA THR A 92 24.41 -6.94 -12.70
C THR A 92 24.25 -6.36 -11.30
N LEU A 93 23.04 -6.46 -10.77
CA LEU A 93 22.69 -6.18 -9.38
C LEU A 93 22.53 -7.50 -8.64
N GLU A 94 23.27 -7.70 -7.56
CA GLU A 94 23.19 -8.90 -6.74
C GLU A 94 22.81 -8.54 -5.31
N PHE A 95 21.73 -9.14 -4.82
CA PHE A 95 21.33 -9.14 -3.43
C PHE A 95 21.69 -10.48 -2.79
N SER A 96 22.15 -10.45 -1.54
CA SER A 96 22.30 -11.68 -0.77
C SER A 96 22.09 -11.45 0.72
N VAL A 97 21.68 -12.51 1.43
CA VAL A 97 21.49 -12.53 2.88
C VAL A 97 21.81 -13.92 3.41
N ASP A 98 22.38 -14.01 4.61
CA ASP A 98 22.62 -15.27 5.30
C ASP A 98 21.34 -15.68 6.03
N LEU A 99 20.77 -16.83 5.67
CA LEU A 99 19.70 -17.49 6.42
C LEU A 99 20.32 -18.30 7.55
N VAL A 100 20.18 -17.79 8.78
CA VAL A 100 20.67 -18.47 9.99
C VAL A 100 19.74 -19.63 10.34
N GLY A 101 18.43 -19.46 10.23
CA GLY A 101 17.46 -20.53 10.47
C GLY A 101 16.00 -20.05 10.48
N ALA A 102 15.08 -21.01 10.60
CA ALA A 102 13.64 -20.78 10.71
C ALA A 102 13.07 -21.64 11.84
N ASN A 103 11.95 -21.23 12.46
CA ASN A 103 11.40 -21.95 13.62
C ASN A 103 10.52 -23.16 13.25
N GLN A 104 10.06 -23.25 12.00
CA GLN A 104 9.25 -24.37 11.51
C GLN A 104 9.42 -24.57 10.00
N ALA A 105 8.98 -25.73 9.51
CA ALA A 105 9.12 -26.12 8.10
C ALA A 105 8.43 -25.15 7.14
N ASP A 106 7.22 -24.69 7.46
CA ASP A 106 6.42 -23.80 6.61
C ASP A 106 6.70 -22.29 6.83
N SER A 107 7.89 -21.96 7.36
CA SER A 107 8.38 -20.58 7.46
C SER A 107 9.32 -20.27 6.32
N PHE A 108 8.78 -19.66 5.27
CA PHE A 108 9.57 -19.26 4.12
C PHE A 108 10.42 -18.04 4.45
N ALA A 109 11.74 -18.18 4.33
CA ALA A 109 12.64 -17.04 4.24
C ALA A 109 12.65 -16.56 2.79
N VAL A 110 12.40 -15.27 2.59
CA VAL A 110 12.28 -14.70 1.25
C VAL A 110 13.23 -13.52 1.10
N LEU A 111 13.97 -13.50 -0.01
CA LEU A 111 14.83 -12.40 -0.44
C LEU A 111 14.25 -11.80 -1.73
N SER A 112 13.93 -10.52 -1.71
CA SER A 112 13.20 -9.88 -2.80
C SER A 112 13.81 -8.57 -3.29
N PHE A 113 13.66 -8.35 -4.59
CA PHE A 113 13.73 -7.04 -5.24
C PHE A 113 12.29 -6.60 -5.56
N ILE A 114 11.82 -5.52 -4.93
CA ILE A 114 10.48 -4.96 -5.17
C ILE A 114 10.63 -3.55 -5.77
N PRO A 115 10.21 -3.31 -7.02
CA PRO A 115 10.21 -1.98 -7.62
C PRO A 115 9.44 -0.98 -6.76
N LYS A 116 9.95 0.24 -6.63
CA LYS A 116 9.38 1.25 -5.73
C LYS A 116 7.98 1.72 -6.12
N GLU A 117 7.62 1.56 -7.39
CA GLU A 117 6.27 1.84 -7.88
C GLU A 117 5.21 0.85 -7.37
N HIS A 118 5.64 -0.24 -6.73
CA HIS A 118 4.79 -1.22 -6.09
C HIS A 118 5.00 -1.22 -4.57
N ASP A 119 3.90 -1.28 -3.82
CA ASP A 119 3.96 -1.53 -2.39
C ASP A 119 4.39 -2.98 -2.12
N VAL A 120 5.13 -3.21 -1.03
CA VAL A 120 5.52 -4.58 -0.61
C VAL A 120 4.32 -5.51 -0.44
N SER A 121 3.13 -4.96 -0.20
CA SER A 121 1.86 -5.67 -0.10
C SER A 121 1.43 -6.37 -1.41
N SER A 122 1.87 -5.92 -2.58
CA SER A 122 1.55 -6.60 -3.84
C SER A 122 2.46 -7.81 -4.10
N LEU A 123 3.62 -7.85 -3.43
CA LEU A 123 4.72 -8.79 -3.70
C LEU A 123 5.22 -8.74 -5.16
N THR A 124 4.84 -7.70 -5.92
CA THR A 124 5.22 -7.53 -7.33
C THR A 124 6.70 -7.17 -7.41
N GLY A 125 7.51 -8.08 -7.95
CA GLY A 125 8.96 -7.99 -7.91
C GLY A 125 9.60 -9.38 -8.06
N TYR A 126 10.92 -9.48 -8.08
CA TYR A 126 11.59 -10.78 -8.06
C TYR A 126 11.79 -11.24 -6.63
N SER A 127 11.16 -12.35 -6.24
CA SER A 127 11.20 -12.89 -4.88
C SER A 127 11.73 -14.31 -4.89
N PHE A 128 12.87 -14.55 -4.25
CA PHE A 128 13.42 -15.88 -4.04
C PHE A 128 13.04 -16.37 -2.64
N ALA A 129 12.10 -17.32 -2.59
CA ALA A 129 11.58 -17.90 -1.36
C ALA A 129 12.16 -19.30 -1.14
N LYS A 130 12.51 -19.60 0.11
CA LYS A 130 12.98 -20.90 0.57
C LYS A 130 12.31 -21.27 1.88
N ASP A 131 11.84 -22.50 1.99
CA ASP A 131 11.57 -23.14 3.27
C ASP A 131 12.40 -24.43 3.42
N VAL A 132 11.92 -25.41 4.20
CA VAL A 132 12.61 -26.70 4.35
C VAL A 132 12.51 -27.59 3.11
N ASN A 133 11.43 -27.50 2.33
CA ASN A 133 11.12 -28.43 1.23
C ASN A 133 11.08 -27.79 -0.15
N ASP A 134 10.88 -26.47 -0.21
CA ASP A 134 10.45 -25.76 -1.39
C ASP A 134 11.39 -24.59 -1.70
N LEU A 135 11.63 -24.39 -3.00
CA LEU A 135 12.26 -23.21 -3.56
C LEU A 135 11.35 -22.58 -4.61
N LEU A 136 11.09 -21.29 -4.46
CA LEU A 136 10.27 -20.53 -5.40
C LEU A 136 11.00 -19.30 -5.88
N LEU A 137 10.95 -19.05 -7.19
CA LEU A 137 11.24 -17.75 -7.76
C LEU A 137 9.93 -17.17 -8.31
N ALA A 138 9.44 -16.14 -7.64
CA ALA A 138 8.18 -15.50 -7.97
C ALA A 138 8.39 -14.10 -8.57
N LYS A 139 7.48 -13.69 -9.47
CA LYS A 139 7.33 -12.30 -9.95
C LYS A 139 6.24 -11.52 -9.20
N GLY A 140 5.43 -12.23 -8.44
CA GLY A 140 4.27 -11.76 -7.68
C GLY A 140 3.63 -12.94 -6.96
N LEU A 141 2.67 -12.69 -6.07
CA LEU A 141 1.93 -13.79 -5.42
C LEU A 141 1.29 -14.67 -6.50
N ASN A 142 1.48 -15.99 -6.38
CA ASN A 142 0.98 -16.98 -7.35
C ASN A 142 1.49 -16.82 -8.79
N LYS A 143 2.61 -16.10 -9.01
CA LYS A 143 3.24 -15.89 -10.32
C LYS A 143 4.66 -16.43 -10.29
N TYR A 144 4.85 -17.71 -10.62
CA TYR A 144 6.11 -18.41 -10.38
C TYR A 144 6.89 -18.70 -11.67
N PHE A 145 8.13 -18.22 -11.75
CA PHE A 145 9.08 -18.71 -12.74
C PHE A 145 9.40 -20.19 -12.52
N TYR A 146 9.49 -20.59 -11.24
CA TYR A 146 9.50 -21.97 -10.78
C TYR A 146 9.00 -22.05 -9.33
N ASP A 147 8.40 -23.19 -8.99
CA ASP A 147 7.93 -23.61 -7.67
C ASP A 147 8.39 -25.05 -7.42
N THR A 148 9.68 -25.24 -7.18
CA THR A 148 10.23 -26.59 -7.06
C THR A 148 9.92 -27.15 -5.67
N THR A 149 9.10 -28.19 -5.63
CA THR A 149 8.70 -28.92 -4.43
C THR A 149 9.41 -30.29 -4.39
N GLU A 150 10.06 -30.61 -3.25
CA GLU A 150 10.82 -31.84 -2.96
C GLU A 150 11.98 -32.24 -3.91
N GLY A 151 13.18 -32.42 -3.35
CA GLY A 151 14.17 -33.33 -3.92
C GLY A 151 15.50 -33.40 -3.14
N ASP A 152 16.30 -34.42 -3.46
CA ASP A 152 17.61 -34.80 -2.86
C ASP A 152 18.71 -33.71 -2.89
N TRP A 153 18.36 -32.44 -3.12
CA TRP A 153 19.24 -31.27 -3.28
C TRP A 153 19.12 -30.26 -2.12
N LEU A 154 18.28 -30.51 -1.12
CA LEU A 154 18.10 -29.73 0.12
C LEU A 154 18.91 -30.30 1.30
N ASP A 155 20.19 -30.63 1.10
CA ASP A 155 21.05 -31.16 2.18
C ASP A 155 21.30 -30.15 3.33
N ARG A 156 20.86 -28.88 3.18
CA ARG A 156 21.04 -27.79 4.14
C ARG A 156 19.82 -26.87 4.21
N GLU A 157 19.12 -26.92 5.33
CA GLU A 157 17.95 -26.08 5.61
C GLU A 157 18.33 -24.67 6.09
N GLU A 158 19.43 -24.58 6.84
CA GLU A 158 19.88 -23.42 7.58
C GLU A 158 21.38 -23.17 7.39
N ASN A 159 21.86 -22.01 7.85
CA ASN A 159 23.24 -21.53 7.67
C ASN A 159 23.68 -21.54 6.19
N VAL A 160 22.84 -20.96 5.35
CA VAL A 160 23.06 -20.83 3.92
C VAL A 160 22.95 -19.36 3.50
N ARG A 161 23.59 -18.97 2.39
CA ARG A 161 23.37 -17.67 1.78
C ARG A 161 22.38 -17.77 0.65
N LEU A 162 21.28 -17.02 0.74
CA LEU A 162 20.36 -16.79 -0.37
C LEU A 162 20.94 -15.69 -1.26
N VAL A 163 20.93 -15.89 -2.58
CA VAL A 163 21.42 -14.91 -3.56
C VAL A 163 20.41 -14.72 -4.66
N LEU A 164 20.08 -13.46 -4.94
CA LEU A 164 19.24 -13.02 -6.05
C LEU A 164 20.08 -12.08 -6.93
N SER A 165 20.44 -12.54 -8.12
CA SER A 165 21.24 -11.79 -9.10
C SER A 165 20.39 -11.41 -10.30
N MET A 166 20.39 -10.14 -10.68
CA MET A 166 19.62 -9.57 -11.78
C MET A 166 20.59 -8.92 -12.76
N THR A 167 20.67 -9.44 -13.98
CA THR A 167 21.54 -8.92 -15.04
C THR A 167 20.69 -8.31 -16.16
N GLY A 168 20.90 -7.04 -16.47
CA GLY A 168 20.19 -6.40 -17.57
C GLY A 168 20.71 -6.84 -18.93
N LEU A 169 19.82 -7.34 -19.78
CA LEU A 169 20.09 -7.79 -21.14
C LEU A 169 19.18 -7.03 -22.12
N GLY A 170 19.62 -5.85 -22.55
CA GLY A 170 18.84 -4.95 -23.39
C GLY A 170 17.62 -4.40 -22.66
N THR A 171 16.45 -5.01 -22.90
CA THR A 171 15.17 -4.66 -22.26
C THR A 171 14.64 -5.80 -21.38
N SER A 172 15.42 -6.85 -21.18
CA SER A 172 15.09 -8.03 -20.37
C SER A 172 15.99 -8.09 -19.14
N VAL A 173 15.58 -8.84 -18.13
CA VAL A 173 16.39 -9.11 -16.95
C VAL A 173 16.64 -10.60 -16.85
N GLU A 174 17.90 -11.02 -16.84
CA GLU A 174 18.29 -12.38 -16.47
C GLU A 174 18.37 -12.47 -14.95
N VAL A 175 17.47 -13.25 -14.35
CA VAL A 175 17.34 -13.45 -12.90
C VAL A 175 17.95 -14.80 -12.54
N THR A 176 19.02 -14.79 -11.76
CA THR A 176 19.70 -15.98 -11.26
C THR A 176 19.57 -16.07 -9.75
N THR A 177 19.04 -17.19 -9.28
CA THR A 177 18.91 -17.52 -7.85
C THR A 177 19.95 -18.54 -7.46
N ARG A 178 20.60 -18.37 -6.30
CA ARG A 178 21.57 -19.34 -5.77
C ARG A 178 21.40 -19.55 -4.27
N ILE A 179 21.80 -20.73 -3.81
CA ILE A 179 22.01 -21.04 -2.40
C ILE A 179 23.47 -21.46 -2.20
N LEU A 180 24.15 -20.82 -1.25
CA LEU A 180 25.53 -21.13 -0.90
C LEU A 180 25.60 -21.75 0.50
N ASP A 181 26.26 -22.89 0.63
CA ASP A 181 26.51 -23.56 1.92
C ASP A 181 27.63 -22.85 2.69
N LEU A 182 27.30 -22.13 3.76
CA LEU A 182 28.26 -21.35 4.54
C LEU A 182 29.20 -22.24 5.38
N ASP A 183 28.77 -23.45 5.75
CA ASP A 183 29.62 -24.43 6.44
C ASP A 183 30.68 -25.02 5.50
N ASN A 184 30.42 -24.99 4.18
CA ASN A 184 31.30 -25.53 3.16
C ASN A 184 31.93 -24.43 2.29
N ASN A 185 32.40 -23.36 2.94
CA ASN A 185 33.13 -22.26 2.30
C ASN A 185 32.34 -21.63 1.13
N ALA A 186 31.03 -21.42 1.35
CA ALA A 186 30.08 -20.85 0.40
C ALA A 186 30.01 -21.64 -0.93
N ALA A 187 30.05 -22.98 -0.86
CA ALA A 187 29.85 -23.82 -2.03
C ALA A 187 28.41 -23.65 -2.57
N VAL A 188 28.26 -23.50 -3.88
CA VAL A 188 26.95 -23.42 -4.53
C VAL A 188 26.27 -24.79 -4.44
N ILE A 189 25.12 -24.86 -3.78
CA ILE A 189 24.30 -26.08 -3.66
C ILE A 189 23.02 -26.02 -4.50
N PHE A 190 22.61 -24.83 -4.92
CA PHE A 190 21.54 -24.60 -5.87
C PHE A 190 21.86 -23.39 -6.75
N GLU A 191 21.54 -23.47 -8.04
CA GLU A 191 21.61 -22.38 -9.01
C GLU A 191 20.56 -22.61 -10.10
N ASP A 192 19.70 -21.61 -10.34
CA ASP A 192 18.76 -21.58 -11.46
C ASP A 192 18.70 -20.16 -12.04
N THR A 193 18.63 -20.09 -13.38
CA THR A 193 18.62 -18.83 -14.14
C THR A 193 17.38 -18.78 -15.04
N ARG A 194 16.67 -17.66 -14.96
CA ARG A 194 15.48 -17.33 -15.76
C ARG A 194 15.70 -16.02 -16.47
N ILE A 195 15.06 -15.83 -17.61
CA ILE A 195 15.03 -14.56 -18.31
C ILE A 195 13.61 -14.05 -18.18
N ASP A 196 13.47 -12.80 -17.76
CA ASP A 196 12.24 -12.04 -17.74
C ASP A 196 12.26 -11.03 -18.89
N SER A 197 11.42 -11.26 -19.88
CA SER A 197 11.38 -10.55 -21.14
C SER A 197 10.43 -9.34 -21.13
N VAL A 198 10.37 -8.61 -22.24
CA VAL A 198 9.41 -7.49 -22.40
C VAL A 198 8.02 -8.01 -22.78
N GLU A 199 7.96 -9.22 -23.35
CA GLU A 199 6.72 -9.86 -23.77
C GLU A 199 6.23 -10.78 -22.64
N VAL A 200 4.92 -11.05 -22.64
CA VAL A 200 4.26 -11.93 -21.66
C VAL A 200 4.96 -13.30 -21.65
N GLU A 201 5.33 -13.76 -20.46
CA GLU A 201 5.97 -15.07 -20.27
C GLU A 201 4.97 -16.10 -19.77
N GLU A 202 5.08 -17.33 -20.27
CA GLU A 202 4.38 -18.46 -19.66
C GLU A 202 5.13 -18.89 -18.41
N PHE A 203 4.53 -18.67 -17.24
CA PHE A 203 5.04 -19.13 -15.97
C PHE A 203 4.84 -20.63 -15.76
N SER A 204 5.64 -21.19 -14.85
CA SER A 204 5.55 -22.61 -14.47
C SER A 204 4.19 -22.95 -13.84
N THR A 205 3.66 -22.02 -13.04
CA THR A 205 2.34 -22.05 -12.42
C THR A 205 1.82 -20.60 -12.26
N GLY A 206 0.49 -20.43 -12.31
CA GLY A 206 -0.20 -19.12 -12.29
C GLY A 206 -0.83 -18.76 -13.65
N ASP A 207 -2.08 -18.29 -13.64
CA ASP A 207 -2.90 -18.01 -14.84
C ASP A 207 -2.91 -16.52 -15.27
N ASP A 208 -2.00 -15.70 -14.72
CA ASP A 208 -2.00 -14.24 -14.89
C ASP A 208 -1.01 -13.73 -15.96
N ASP A 209 -1.31 -12.55 -16.52
CA ASP A 209 -0.44 -11.77 -17.42
C ASP A 209 0.50 -10.85 -16.59
N PRO A 210 1.74 -11.28 -16.26
CA PRO A 210 2.66 -10.45 -15.49
C PRO A 210 3.05 -9.16 -16.23
N ALA A 211 3.38 -8.11 -15.48
CA ALA A 211 4.08 -6.96 -16.03
C ALA A 211 5.35 -7.41 -16.80
N GLY A 212 5.78 -6.63 -17.79
CA GLY A 212 7.08 -6.85 -18.44
C GLY A 212 8.25 -6.74 -17.46
N SER A 213 9.48 -6.95 -17.93
CA SER A 213 10.66 -6.91 -17.06
C SER A 213 10.79 -5.61 -16.25
N PHE A 214 11.37 -5.69 -15.05
CA PHE A 214 11.59 -4.53 -14.18
C PHE A 214 12.89 -3.77 -14.51
N ILE A 215 13.40 -3.90 -15.74
CA ILE A 215 14.62 -3.21 -16.16
C ILE A 215 14.45 -1.68 -16.07
N GLY A 216 15.47 -1.00 -15.56
CA GLY A 216 15.48 0.45 -15.37
C GLY A 216 14.56 0.96 -14.27
N LYS A 217 13.86 0.08 -13.54
CA LYS A 217 13.01 0.45 -12.41
C LYS A 217 13.83 0.47 -11.12
N PRO A 218 13.86 1.59 -10.37
CA PRO A 218 14.40 1.59 -9.01
C PRO A 218 13.56 0.68 -8.12
N GLY A 219 14.22 -0.16 -7.31
CA GLY A 219 13.56 -1.07 -6.37
C GLY A 219 14.32 -1.22 -5.06
N ASN A 220 13.64 -1.77 -4.07
CA ASN A 220 14.14 -1.95 -2.71
C ASN A 220 14.69 -3.37 -2.50
N PHE A 221 15.64 -3.48 -1.58
CA PHE A 221 16.04 -4.76 -0.98
C PHE A 221 15.03 -5.11 0.12
N VAL A 222 14.34 -6.25 -0.01
CA VAL A 222 13.28 -6.66 0.92
C VAL A 222 13.55 -8.07 1.44
N LEU A 223 13.39 -8.23 2.76
CA LEU A 223 13.46 -9.51 3.46
C LEU A 223 12.08 -9.84 4.02
N LEU A 224 11.64 -11.09 3.91
CA LEU A 224 10.32 -11.51 4.38
C LEU A 224 10.38 -12.83 5.12
N VAL A 225 9.44 -13.00 6.05
CA VAL A 225 8.92 -14.32 6.42
C VAL A 225 7.53 -14.48 5.83
N TYR A 226 7.33 -15.52 5.02
CA TYR A 226 6.00 -15.93 4.56
C TYR A 226 5.53 -17.16 5.36
N HIS A 227 4.34 -17.05 5.93
CA HIS A 227 3.69 -18.07 6.75
C HIS A 227 2.59 -18.73 5.93
N ASN A 228 2.82 -19.97 5.53
CA ASN A 228 1.94 -20.69 4.61
C ASN A 228 0.86 -21.51 5.33
N ASP A 229 0.09 -20.89 6.22
CA ASP A 229 -0.95 -21.58 7.00
C ASP A 229 -2.28 -21.65 6.25
N THR A 230 -2.43 -22.70 5.44
CA THR A 230 -3.63 -22.93 4.63
C THR A 230 -4.83 -23.44 5.42
N ASN A 231 -4.64 -23.92 6.67
CA ASN A 231 -5.71 -24.54 7.47
C ASN A 231 -5.86 -23.95 8.88
N GLY A 232 -5.12 -22.89 9.21
CA GLY A 232 -5.19 -22.20 10.50
C GLY A 232 -4.51 -22.93 11.67
N SER A 233 -3.72 -23.96 11.40
CA SER A 233 -3.15 -24.82 12.46
C SER A 233 -1.72 -24.46 12.86
N LEU A 234 -1.02 -23.68 12.05
CA LEU A 234 0.41 -23.45 12.25
C LEU A 234 0.68 -22.47 13.43
N PRO A 235 1.80 -22.66 14.15
CA PRO A 235 2.31 -21.66 15.09
C PRO A 235 2.84 -20.42 14.34
N PRO A 236 3.01 -19.26 15.01
CA PRO A 236 3.60 -18.08 14.38
C PRO A 236 4.98 -18.38 13.76
N SER A 237 5.19 -17.94 12.53
CA SER A 237 6.46 -18.13 11.80
C SER A 237 7.51 -17.09 12.19
N THR A 238 8.78 -17.51 12.19
CA THR A 238 9.94 -16.64 12.37
C THR A 238 11.11 -17.11 11.50
N VAL A 239 11.84 -16.17 10.90
CA VAL A 239 13.13 -16.42 10.23
C VAL A 239 14.21 -15.55 10.86
N THR A 240 15.40 -16.11 10.99
CA THR A 240 16.58 -15.42 11.50
C THR A 240 17.59 -15.26 10.38
N LEU A 241 18.01 -14.03 10.16
CA LEU A 241 18.82 -13.59 9.04
C LEU A 241 20.04 -12.83 9.55
N ASP A 242 21.12 -12.90 8.80
CA ASP A 242 22.34 -12.16 9.07
C ASP A 242 22.93 -11.61 7.75
N ASN A 243 23.74 -10.57 7.85
CA ASN A 243 24.54 -10.00 6.78
C ASN A 243 23.81 -9.81 5.44
N ALA A 244 23.04 -8.72 5.33
CA ALA A 244 22.51 -8.27 4.05
C ALA A 244 23.63 -7.61 3.22
N TYR A 245 23.85 -8.11 2.00
CA TYR A 245 24.84 -7.56 1.06
C TYR A 245 24.20 -7.16 -0.26
N VAL A 246 24.78 -6.13 -0.86
CA VAL A 246 24.54 -5.77 -2.26
C VAL A 246 25.85 -5.70 -3.03
N SER A 247 25.84 -6.13 -4.29
CA SER A 247 26.92 -5.85 -5.22
C SER A 247 26.38 -5.37 -6.56
N ILE A 248 27.09 -4.43 -7.18
CA ILE A 248 26.76 -3.90 -8.51
C ILE A 248 28.02 -4.00 -9.37
N SER A 249 27.94 -4.74 -10.47
CA SER A 249 28.97 -4.77 -11.52
C SER A 249 28.45 -4.16 -12.81
N GLY A 250 29.34 -3.52 -13.58
CA GLY A 250 29.00 -2.96 -14.90
C GLY A 250 28.42 -1.54 -14.90
N ALA A 251 27.99 -1.00 -13.75
CA ALA A 251 27.31 0.31 -13.65
C ALA A 251 28.08 1.42 -12.89
N LEU A 252 29.41 1.42 -12.88
CA LEU A 252 30.15 2.45 -12.13
C LEU A 252 29.94 3.86 -12.71
N GLY A 253 29.39 4.77 -11.89
CA GLY A 253 29.40 6.21 -12.12
C GLY A 253 28.14 6.83 -12.71
N LYS A 254 26.99 6.16 -12.63
CA LYS A 254 25.69 6.80 -12.91
C LYS A 254 25.13 7.44 -11.65
N ASN A 255 24.50 8.60 -11.85
CA ASN A 255 23.71 9.26 -10.84
C ASN A 255 22.56 8.37 -10.35
N LYS A 256 22.27 8.37 -9.05
CA LYS A 256 21.14 7.61 -8.49
C LYS A 256 19.97 8.56 -8.24
N PRO A 257 18.73 8.09 -8.33
CA PRO A 257 17.60 8.91 -7.94
C PRO A 257 17.64 9.22 -6.43
N PRO A 258 17.03 10.34 -6.01
CA PRO A 258 16.80 10.62 -4.60
C PRO A 258 16.02 9.48 -3.92
N VAL A 259 16.09 9.41 -2.60
CA VAL A 259 15.40 8.40 -1.80
C VAL A 259 14.54 9.08 -0.74
N ILE A 260 13.23 8.98 -0.91
CA ILE A 260 12.20 9.33 0.07
C ILE A 260 12.05 8.20 1.09
N ALA A 261 12.42 8.49 2.34
CA ALA A 261 12.41 7.58 3.48
C ALA A 261 11.74 8.23 4.72
N ASP A 262 11.59 7.45 5.81
CA ASP A 262 11.02 7.91 7.08
C ASP A 262 9.66 8.62 6.94
N VAL A 263 8.79 8.07 6.10
CA VAL A 263 7.50 8.68 5.77
C VAL A 263 6.50 8.49 6.90
N TYR A 264 5.85 9.60 7.26
CA TYR A 264 4.75 9.67 8.20
C TYR A 264 3.59 10.49 7.61
N PRO A 265 2.31 10.13 7.84
CA PRO A 265 1.85 8.89 8.48
C PRO A 265 2.29 7.63 7.74
N ALA A 266 2.16 6.47 8.39
CA ALA A 266 2.34 5.19 7.69
C ALA A 266 1.28 5.05 6.59
N THR A 267 1.62 4.41 5.47
CA THR A 267 0.67 4.22 4.37
C THR A 267 -0.59 3.48 4.82
N SER A 268 -1.73 3.96 4.35
CA SER A 268 -3.08 3.48 4.63
C SER A 268 -3.60 3.71 6.05
N SER A 269 -2.90 4.52 6.88
CA SER A 269 -3.31 4.91 8.24
C SER A 269 -4.72 5.50 8.29
N ASN A 270 -5.48 5.17 9.33
CA ASN A 270 -6.80 5.73 9.62
C ASN A 270 -6.77 6.62 10.87
N TYR A 271 -7.72 7.54 10.96
CA TYR A 271 -7.98 8.38 12.13
C TYR A 271 -6.78 9.23 12.59
N ILE A 272 -5.93 9.67 11.66
CA ILE A 272 -4.81 10.57 11.97
C ILE A 272 -5.34 11.89 12.51
N ASN A 273 -4.73 12.41 13.58
CA ASN A 273 -5.14 13.69 14.12
C ASN A 273 -4.82 14.82 13.12
N SER A 274 -5.80 15.66 12.80
CA SER A 274 -5.66 16.78 11.85
C SER A 274 -4.59 17.81 12.23
N ASP A 275 -4.18 17.86 13.50
CA ASP A 275 -3.13 18.77 13.97
C ASP A 275 -1.71 18.25 13.69
N GLU A 276 -1.59 17.00 13.23
CA GLU A 276 -0.32 16.41 12.81
C GLU A 276 0.10 16.87 11.41
N SER A 277 1.23 16.34 10.93
CA SER A 277 1.81 16.71 9.65
C SER A 277 2.33 15.49 8.92
N ILE A 278 2.24 15.53 7.59
CA ILE A 278 3.04 14.65 6.75
C ILE A 278 4.52 15.01 6.99
N SER A 279 5.38 14.01 7.19
CA SER A 279 6.83 14.22 7.27
C SER A 279 7.60 13.10 6.59
N PHE A 280 8.78 13.42 6.04
CA PHE A 280 9.67 12.46 5.41
C PHE A 280 11.08 13.04 5.28
N ILE A 281 12.05 12.17 4.99
CA ILE A 281 13.42 12.55 4.68
C ILE A 281 13.72 12.22 3.21
N VAL A 282 14.44 13.10 2.54
CA VAL A 282 15.00 12.85 1.20
C VAL A 282 16.52 12.76 1.32
N ASN A 283 17.10 11.67 0.84
CA ASN A 283 18.56 11.46 0.78
C ASN A 283 19.00 11.30 -0.67
N ASP A 284 20.21 11.73 -1.02
CA ASP A 284 20.74 11.63 -2.39
C ASP A 284 22.27 11.57 -2.39
N ASP A 285 22.86 11.02 -3.46
CA ASP A 285 24.32 11.08 -3.69
C ASP A 285 24.77 12.40 -4.33
N GLN A 286 23.84 13.17 -4.90
CA GLN A 286 24.01 14.54 -5.38
C GLN A 286 23.58 15.58 -4.33
N GLU A 287 23.76 16.85 -4.72
CA GLU A 287 23.27 17.99 -3.95
C GLU A 287 21.74 18.13 -4.10
N LEU A 288 21.04 18.25 -2.97
CA LEU A 288 19.60 18.50 -2.95
C LEU A 288 19.31 19.96 -2.58
N GLU A 289 18.47 20.60 -3.38
CA GLU A 289 18.00 21.96 -3.14
C GLU A 289 16.60 21.94 -2.52
N PRO A 290 16.23 22.83 -1.57
CA PRO A 290 14.89 22.85 -0.99
C PRO A 290 13.74 23.01 -2.01
N SER A 291 14.02 23.58 -3.19
CA SER A 291 13.05 23.70 -4.30
C SER A 291 12.84 22.41 -5.09
N SER A 292 13.63 21.37 -4.81
CA SER A 292 13.62 20.11 -5.53
C SER A 292 12.62 19.09 -4.97
N VAL A 293 11.94 19.45 -3.88
CA VAL A 293 10.91 18.62 -3.22
C VAL A 293 9.53 19.27 -3.32
N SER A 294 8.51 18.45 -3.57
CA SER A 294 7.11 18.84 -3.48
C SER A 294 6.21 17.76 -2.91
N VAL A 295 5.03 18.18 -2.42
CA VAL A 295 3.96 17.27 -2.00
C VAL A 295 2.68 17.65 -2.73
N HIS A 296 2.09 16.71 -3.49
CA HIS A 296 0.74 16.88 -4.03
C HIS A 296 -0.26 16.26 -3.06
N LEU A 297 -1.05 17.07 -2.36
CA LEU A 297 -2.05 16.61 -1.39
C LEU A 297 -3.46 16.83 -1.95
N ASN A 298 -4.20 15.75 -2.19
CA ASN A 298 -5.52 15.77 -2.83
C ASN A 298 -5.53 16.61 -4.13
N GLY A 299 -4.46 16.48 -4.92
CA GLY A 299 -4.26 17.21 -6.18
C GLY A 299 -3.67 18.62 -6.06
N GLU A 300 -3.59 19.21 -4.86
CA GLU A 300 -2.95 20.51 -4.65
C GLU A 300 -1.44 20.36 -4.43
N LYS A 301 -0.61 21.07 -5.22
CA LYS A 301 0.85 21.02 -5.10
C LYS A 301 1.36 21.99 -4.03
N TYR A 302 2.10 21.46 -3.07
CA TYR A 302 2.81 22.19 -2.02
C TYR A 302 4.32 22.17 -2.27
N THR A 303 4.93 23.33 -2.08
CA THR A 303 6.36 23.64 -2.23
C THR A 303 6.76 24.60 -1.10
N THR A 304 8.04 24.94 -1.00
CA THR A 304 8.53 25.94 -0.03
C THR A 304 7.88 27.32 -0.18
N ALA A 305 7.30 27.62 -1.35
CA ALA A 305 6.60 28.88 -1.60
C ALA A 305 5.18 28.93 -1.01
N ASN A 306 4.55 27.78 -0.69
CA ASN A 306 3.14 27.71 -0.30
C ASN A 306 2.83 26.72 0.83
N GLY A 307 3.79 26.50 1.75
CA GLY A 307 3.50 25.86 3.05
C GLY A 307 4.34 24.62 3.36
N LEU A 308 5.05 24.06 2.39
CA LEU A 308 5.98 22.96 2.63
C LEU A 308 7.20 23.47 3.40
N LYS A 309 7.51 22.85 4.53
CA LYS A 309 8.72 23.16 5.30
C LYS A 309 9.81 22.19 4.90
N VAL A 310 10.99 22.71 4.58
CA VAL A 310 12.16 21.92 4.20
C VAL A 310 13.36 22.42 5.00
N VAL A 311 14.04 21.50 5.69
CA VAL A 311 15.27 21.77 6.47
C VAL A 311 16.41 20.98 5.85
N VAL A 312 17.49 21.68 5.46
CA VAL A 312 18.68 21.06 4.86
C VAL A 312 19.61 20.55 5.95
N ASN A 313 20.03 19.29 5.86
CA ASN A 313 20.95 18.65 6.77
C ASN A 313 22.02 17.84 6.00
N GLY A 314 23.08 18.52 5.55
CA GLY A 314 24.08 17.91 4.66
C GLY A 314 23.48 17.59 3.28
N ASN A 315 23.59 16.34 2.83
CA ASN A 315 22.99 15.82 1.60
C ASN A 315 21.58 15.25 1.81
N SER A 316 20.92 15.64 2.91
CA SER A 316 19.54 15.22 3.22
C SER A 316 18.63 16.41 3.43
N LEU A 317 17.35 16.22 3.12
CA LEU A 317 16.28 17.18 3.36
C LEU A 317 15.26 16.57 4.32
N GLU A 318 15.02 17.23 5.46
CA GLU A 318 13.89 16.92 6.34
C GLU A 318 12.68 17.76 5.91
N VAL A 319 11.57 17.10 5.57
CA VAL A 319 10.41 17.72 4.94
C VAL A 319 9.18 17.53 5.83
N SER A 320 8.37 18.58 5.98
CA SER A 320 7.08 18.48 6.67
C SER A 320 5.99 19.37 6.06
N LEU A 321 4.77 18.85 6.04
CA LEU A 321 3.55 19.53 5.60
C LEU A 321 2.45 19.34 6.64
N GLY A 322 2.13 20.40 7.39
CA GLY A 322 0.97 20.43 8.30
C GLY A 322 -0.25 21.07 7.65
N GLY A 323 -1.28 21.34 8.45
CA GLY A 323 -2.51 21.98 7.96
C GLY A 323 -3.51 20.99 7.36
N LEU A 324 -3.46 19.73 7.82
CA LEU A 324 -4.52 18.75 7.56
C LEU A 324 -5.84 19.27 8.13
N ARG A 325 -6.95 18.89 7.52
CA ARG A 325 -8.30 19.21 8.00
C ARG A 325 -8.85 17.96 8.67
N LYS A 326 -9.93 18.14 9.44
CA LYS A 326 -10.67 17.01 10.02
C LYS A 326 -11.58 16.40 8.97
N ASP A 327 -11.90 15.13 9.15
CA ASP A 327 -12.92 14.44 8.38
C ASP A 327 -12.62 14.39 6.87
N GLU A 328 -11.33 14.34 6.52
CA GLU A 328 -10.84 14.25 5.14
C GLU A 328 -10.11 12.93 4.89
N ASN A 329 -10.35 12.36 3.70
CA ASN A 329 -9.57 11.28 3.12
C ASN A 329 -8.42 11.89 2.30
N TYR A 330 -7.19 11.46 2.53
CA TYR A 330 -6.00 12.02 1.90
C TYR A 330 -5.31 11.03 0.98
N HIS A 331 -4.96 11.54 -0.21
CA HIS A 331 -3.95 10.97 -1.10
C HIS A 331 -2.86 12.02 -1.31
N ALA A 332 -1.64 11.70 -0.87
CA ALA A 332 -0.45 12.49 -1.08
C ALA A 332 0.50 11.81 -2.07
N ILE A 333 1.11 12.59 -2.95
CA ILE A 333 2.26 12.17 -3.76
C ILE A 333 3.46 12.99 -3.30
N LEU A 334 4.42 12.34 -2.66
CA LEU A 334 5.69 12.92 -2.24
C LEU A 334 6.64 12.84 -3.44
N GLU A 335 7.28 13.94 -3.82
CA GLU A 335 8.18 13.99 -4.98
C GLU A 335 9.50 14.66 -4.61
N ALA A 336 10.61 14.09 -5.07
CA ALA A 336 11.94 14.67 -5.02
C ALA A 336 12.62 14.52 -6.39
N VAL A 337 13.36 15.55 -6.79
CA VAL A 337 14.18 15.54 -8.01
C VAL A 337 15.56 16.06 -7.63
N ASP A 338 16.62 15.47 -8.18
CA ASP A 338 17.98 15.97 -7.95
C ASP A 338 18.41 17.00 -9.01
N THR A 339 19.67 17.44 -8.92
CA THR A 339 20.23 18.43 -9.86
C THR A 339 20.53 17.90 -11.25
N GLU A 340 20.65 16.58 -11.43
CA GLU A 340 20.91 15.95 -12.73
C GLU A 340 19.62 15.45 -13.42
N GLY A 341 18.49 15.52 -12.72
CA GLY A 341 17.15 15.24 -13.23
C GLY A 341 16.61 13.85 -12.88
N GLU A 342 17.31 13.07 -12.06
CA GLU A 342 16.72 11.83 -11.52
C GLU A 342 15.71 12.18 -10.44
N SER A 343 14.69 11.33 -10.29
CA SER A 343 13.55 11.65 -9.46
C SER A 343 13.00 10.44 -8.74
N ASP A 344 12.34 10.72 -7.63
CA ASP A 344 11.69 9.74 -6.79
C ASP A 344 10.31 10.24 -6.36
N ALA A 345 9.35 9.31 -6.32
CA ALA A 345 7.99 9.59 -5.95
C ALA A 345 7.42 8.49 -5.06
N ARG A 346 6.59 8.87 -4.09
CA ARG A 346 5.90 7.92 -3.20
C ARG A 346 4.44 8.32 -2.99
N ASN A 347 3.53 7.38 -3.23
CA ASN A 347 2.13 7.53 -2.87
C ASN A 347 1.95 7.30 -1.36
N LEU A 348 1.12 8.11 -0.74
CA LEU A 348 0.76 8.03 0.66
C LEU A 348 -0.75 8.22 0.79
N TYR A 349 -1.43 7.21 1.34
CA TYR A 349 -2.86 7.25 1.62
C TYR A 349 -3.07 7.28 3.13
N PHE A 350 -3.97 8.11 3.63
CA PHE A 350 -4.39 8.12 5.03
C PHE A 350 -5.68 8.90 5.18
N ASP A 351 -6.33 8.84 6.33
CA ASP A 351 -7.46 9.71 6.64
C ASP A 351 -7.31 10.41 7.99
N THR A 352 -8.14 11.43 8.16
CA THR A 352 -8.27 12.23 9.40
C THR A 352 -9.69 12.16 9.92
N PHE A 353 -10.38 11.05 9.64
CA PHE A 353 -11.76 10.86 10.05
C PHE A 353 -11.89 10.91 11.56
N ASN A 354 -13.00 11.42 12.05
CA ASN A 354 -13.33 11.31 13.47
C ASN A 354 -13.54 9.83 13.84
N THR A 355 -12.95 9.38 14.95
CA THR A 355 -13.13 8.04 15.50
C THR A 355 -14.59 7.74 15.88
N ASP A 356 -15.39 8.78 16.12
CA ASP A 356 -16.83 8.68 16.38
C ASP A 356 -17.69 8.66 15.09
N SER A 357 -17.07 8.59 13.90
CA SER A 357 -17.81 8.47 12.64
C SER A 357 -18.67 7.21 12.64
N PHE A 358 -19.84 7.27 11.99
CA PHE A 358 -20.74 6.12 11.92
C PHE A 358 -20.13 5.07 10.99
N VAL A 359 -19.99 3.84 11.47
CA VAL A 359 -19.35 2.71 10.75
C VAL A 359 -20.30 1.53 10.72
N ILE A 360 -20.32 0.81 9.59
CA ILE A 360 -20.98 -0.48 9.42
C ILE A 360 -19.91 -1.46 8.96
N GLU A 361 -19.68 -2.52 9.72
CA GLU A 361 -18.85 -3.65 9.26
C GLU A 361 -19.57 -4.39 8.14
N ILE A 362 -18.86 -4.79 7.09
CA ILE A 362 -19.50 -5.37 5.91
C ILE A 362 -20.11 -6.74 6.25
N GLU A 363 -19.50 -7.48 7.16
CA GLU A 363 -20.02 -8.74 7.70
C GLU A 363 -21.25 -8.58 8.64
N ASP A 364 -21.59 -7.34 9.04
CA ASP A 364 -22.72 -7.02 9.92
C ASP A 364 -24.00 -6.66 9.11
N PHE A 365 -24.28 -7.41 8.05
CA PHE A 365 -25.53 -7.30 7.28
C PHE A 365 -26.74 -7.84 8.06
N ASN A 366 -27.95 -7.55 7.58
CA ASN A 366 -29.20 -7.94 8.24
C ASN A 366 -29.30 -9.47 8.50
N PHE A 367 -30.22 -9.87 9.38
CA PHE A 367 -30.43 -11.27 9.73
C PHE A 367 -31.91 -11.55 10.04
N ASP A 368 -32.29 -12.83 10.15
CA ASP A 368 -33.65 -13.29 10.48
C ASP A 368 -34.79 -12.58 9.69
N GLY A 369 -34.55 -12.27 8.42
CA GLY A 369 -35.53 -11.62 7.55
C GLY A 369 -35.70 -10.12 7.80
N GLY A 370 -34.60 -9.39 7.94
CA GLY A 370 -34.56 -7.93 8.03
C GLY A 370 -34.33 -7.34 9.43
N GLU A 371 -34.02 -8.18 10.42
CA GLU A 371 -33.58 -7.74 11.74
C GLU A 371 -32.15 -7.17 11.69
N PHE A 372 -31.84 -6.28 12.64
CA PHE A 372 -30.58 -5.53 12.68
C PHE A 372 -30.23 -5.06 14.10
N ILE A 373 -28.95 -4.72 14.30
CA ILE A 373 -28.41 -4.20 15.56
C ILE A 373 -27.70 -2.87 15.27
N ASP A 374 -28.12 -1.78 15.94
CA ASP A 374 -27.54 -0.43 15.73
C ASP A 374 -26.17 -0.25 16.38
N PHE A 375 -25.93 -0.91 17.51
CA PHE A 375 -24.71 -0.76 18.32
C PHE A 375 -24.18 -2.15 18.69
N PRO A 376 -23.65 -2.91 17.71
CA PRO A 376 -23.21 -4.27 17.97
C PRO A 376 -22.00 -4.29 18.90
N ILE A 377 -21.95 -5.29 19.78
CA ILE A 377 -20.78 -5.56 20.61
C ILE A 377 -19.83 -6.51 19.89
N VAL A 378 -18.54 -6.23 20.01
CA VAL A 378 -17.47 -7.11 19.54
C VAL A 378 -17.15 -8.13 20.63
N ILE A 379 -17.14 -9.41 20.26
CA ILE A 379 -16.87 -10.53 21.16
C ILE A 379 -15.76 -11.43 20.58
N PRO A 380 -15.12 -12.27 21.41
CA PRO A 380 -14.29 -13.37 20.92
C PRO A 380 -15.04 -14.28 19.95
N GLU A 381 -14.34 -14.81 18.94
CA GLU A 381 -14.90 -15.78 17.99
C GLU A 381 -15.38 -17.06 18.69
N LEU A 382 -14.59 -17.54 19.66
CA LEU A 382 -14.85 -18.77 20.39
C LEU A 382 -15.05 -18.48 21.89
N ASP A 383 -15.89 -19.29 22.53
CA ASP A 383 -16.12 -19.24 23.97
C ASP A 383 -14.97 -19.92 24.76
N GLU A 384 -15.11 -20.02 26.08
CA GLU A 384 -14.09 -20.65 26.95
C GLU A 384 -13.93 -22.16 26.69
N GLU A 385 -14.95 -22.79 26.10
CA GLU A 385 -14.98 -24.20 25.72
C GLU A 385 -14.40 -24.45 24.32
N GLY A 386 -14.20 -23.40 23.52
CA GLY A 386 -13.69 -23.45 22.16
C GLY A 386 -14.77 -23.67 21.10
N ASP A 387 -16.05 -23.50 21.47
CA ASP A 387 -17.19 -23.51 20.55
C ASP A 387 -17.46 -22.09 20.02
N LEU A 388 -18.21 -21.97 18.92
CA LEU A 388 -18.57 -20.66 18.35
C LEU A 388 -19.34 -19.82 19.38
N ASN A 389 -18.82 -18.63 19.66
CA ASN A 389 -19.39 -17.74 20.67
C ASN A 389 -20.57 -16.95 20.11
N TRP A 390 -21.55 -16.67 20.97
CA TRP A 390 -22.74 -15.88 20.67
C TRP A 390 -23.19 -15.09 21.91
N GLU A 391 -23.51 -13.80 21.72
CA GLU A 391 -24.05 -12.93 22.77
C GLU A 391 -25.15 -12.02 22.22
N ASP A 392 -26.08 -11.61 23.10
CA ASP A 392 -27.10 -10.62 22.78
C ASP A 392 -26.46 -9.31 22.29
N ASN A 393 -26.95 -8.76 21.17
CA ASN A 393 -26.41 -7.59 20.47
C ASN A 393 -25.03 -7.79 19.81
N SER A 394 -24.58 -9.03 19.59
CA SER A 394 -23.52 -9.29 18.62
C SER A 394 -24.10 -9.79 17.30
N TYR A 395 -23.44 -9.46 16.18
CA TYR A 395 -23.74 -10.03 14.87
C TYR A 395 -23.09 -11.41 14.67
N GLN A 396 -22.11 -11.77 15.48
CA GLN A 396 -21.47 -13.08 15.39
C GLN A 396 -22.49 -14.19 15.59
N ALA A 397 -22.39 -15.24 14.77
CA ALA A 397 -23.28 -16.40 14.75
C ALA A 397 -24.76 -16.10 14.46
N THR A 398 -25.11 -14.89 14.00
CA THR A 398 -26.44 -14.62 13.43
C THR A 398 -26.55 -15.23 12.02
N GLU A 399 -27.79 -15.40 11.54
CA GLU A 399 -28.09 -16.06 10.26
C GLU A 399 -29.10 -15.22 9.48
N GLY A 400 -28.78 -14.92 8.22
CA GLY A 400 -29.63 -14.19 7.30
C GLY A 400 -30.42 -15.11 6.38
N TYR A 401 -31.50 -14.57 5.83
CA TYR A 401 -32.25 -15.23 4.77
C TYR A 401 -31.80 -14.73 3.41
N VAL A 402 -31.39 -15.67 2.56
CA VAL A 402 -31.08 -15.43 1.15
C VAL A 402 -32.28 -14.74 0.47
N ASP A 403 -31.98 -13.81 -0.43
CA ASP A 403 -32.92 -12.95 -1.15
C ASP A 403 -33.64 -11.89 -0.28
N ILE A 404 -33.47 -11.90 1.05
CA ILE A 404 -34.01 -10.87 1.96
C ILE A 404 -32.89 -10.03 2.58
N ASP A 405 -31.96 -10.69 3.28
CA ASP A 405 -30.88 -10.07 4.03
C ASP A 405 -29.61 -9.92 3.19
N TYR A 406 -29.36 -10.92 2.35
CA TYR A 406 -28.23 -10.97 1.43
C TYR A 406 -28.54 -11.83 0.20
N PHE A 407 -27.70 -11.74 -0.82
CA PHE A 407 -27.62 -12.69 -1.91
C PHE A 407 -26.15 -13.00 -2.21
N ASP A 408 -25.86 -14.30 -2.30
CA ASP A 408 -24.54 -14.86 -2.58
C ASP A 408 -24.72 -15.92 -3.68
N ASN A 409 -23.81 -15.95 -4.67
CA ASN A 409 -23.88 -16.93 -5.75
C ASN A 409 -23.36 -18.30 -5.29
N ASN A 410 -22.59 -18.35 -4.21
CA ASN A 410 -22.07 -19.55 -3.60
C ASN A 410 -22.92 -19.96 -2.38
N SER A 411 -23.17 -21.26 -2.26
CA SER A 411 -23.87 -21.84 -1.11
C SER A 411 -23.00 -22.81 -0.32
N ASP A 412 -21.72 -22.94 -0.70
CA ASP A 412 -20.78 -23.86 -0.07
C ASP A 412 -20.24 -23.26 1.23
N LEU A 413 -20.65 -23.87 2.35
CA LEU A 413 -20.19 -23.47 3.68
C LEU A 413 -18.85 -24.14 4.02
N ASN A 414 -17.79 -23.35 4.03
CA ASN A 414 -16.46 -23.76 4.48
C ASN A 414 -16.14 -23.16 5.86
N PRO A 415 -15.88 -23.98 6.90
CA PRO A 415 -15.54 -23.48 8.24
C PRO A 415 -14.37 -22.50 8.30
N ALA A 416 -13.43 -22.55 7.35
CA ALA A 416 -12.29 -21.63 7.31
C ALA A 416 -12.66 -20.23 6.84
N SER A 417 -13.63 -20.10 5.93
CA SER A 417 -14.08 -18.83 5.33
C SER A 417 -15.49 -18.42 5.79
N HIS A 418 -16.09 -19.09 6.77
CA HIS A 418 -17.41 -18.72 7.31
C HIS A 418 -17.37 -18.67 8.84
N ARG A 419 -16.27 -18.18 9.41
CA ARG A 419 -16.00 -18.24 10.86
C ARG A 419 -16.93 -17.33 11.66
N TYR A 420 -17.27 -16.16 11.11
CA TYR A 420 -18.07 -15.16 11.81
C TYR A 420 -19.57 -15.49 11.81
N ARG A 421 -20.10 -15.93 10.66
CA ARG A 421 -21.51 -16.32 10.46
C ARG A 421 -21.59 -17.65 9.69
N PRO A 422 -21.41 -18.81 10.36
CA PRO A 422 -21.17 -20.09 9.68
C PRO A 422 -22.31 -20.68 8.87
N ASN A 423 -23.52 -20.13 8.98
CA ASN A 423 -24.70 -20.58 8.26
C ASN A 423 -25.04 -19.72 7.04
N ASP A 424 -24.41 -18.54 6.92
CA ASP A 424 -24.61 -17.66 5.77
C ASP A 424 -23.62 -18.04 4.66
N GLY A 425 -24.02 -17.86 3.40
CA GLY A 425 -23.15 -18.12 2.24
C GLY A 425 -22.03 -17.09 2.06
N VAL A 426 -22.14 -15.95 2.75
CA VAL A 426 -21.18 -14.84 2.66
C VAL A 426 -19.86 -15.24 3.31
N ALA A 427 -18.82 -15.36 2.50
CA ALA A 427 -17.49 -15.68 2.98
C ALA A 427 -16.88 -14.51 3.78
N THR A 428 -16.33 -14.83 4.95
CA THR A 428 -15.61 -13.94 5.85
C THR A 428 -14.18 -14.44 6.08
N THR A 429 -13.25 -13.50 6.17
CA THR A 429 -11.82 -13.73 6.44
C THR A 429 -11.35 -12.68 7.43
N PRO A 430 -10.37 -12.97 8.31
CA PRO A 430 -9.79 -11.91 9.12
C PRO A 430 -9.26 -10.81 8.20
N ALA A 431 -9.69 -9.57 8.41
CA ALA A 431 -9.49 -8.48 7.47
C ALA A 431 -7.99 -8.29 7.17
N LEU A 432 -7.14 -8.37 8.20
CA LEU A 432 -5.74 -7.93 8.15
C LEU A 432 -5.63 -6.48 7.68
N ASP A 433 -6.49 -5.62 8.23
CA ASP A 433 -6.34 -4.17 8.13
C ASP A 433 -5.69 -3.63 9.43
N LEU A 434 -5.59 -2.31 9.54
CA LEU A 434 -5.14 -1.62 10.74
C LEU A 434 -6.03 -1.97 11.94
N LEU A 435 -5.39 -2.35 13.03
CA LEU A 435 -6.08 -2.71 14.26
C LEU A 435 -6.85 -1.50 14.84
N ARG A 436 -8.18 -1.58 14.86
CA ARG A 436 -9.07 -0.53 15.39
C ARG A 436 -9.28 -0.70 16.89
N GLU A 437 -9.37 0.43 17.61
CA GLU A 437 -9.43 0.48 19.09
C GLU A 437 -10.57 -0.36 19.67
N LYS A 438 -11.74 -0.42 19.01
CA LYS A 438 -12.88 -1.23 19.48
C LYS A 438 -12.57 -2.73 19.61
N PHE A 439 -11.70 -3.29 18.76
CA PHE A 439 -11.29 -4.71 18.86
C PHE A 439 -10.24 -4.90 19.95
N VAL A 440 -9.37 -3.90 20.14
CA VAL A 440 -8.42 -3.88 21.26
C VAL A 440 -9.16 -3.86 22.59
N ASP A 441 -10.16 -3.00 22.72
CA ASP A 441 -10.99 -2.86 23.92
C ASP A 441 -11.79 -4.14 24.24
N ALA A 442 -12.23 -4.87 23.22
CA ALA A 442 -12.85 -6.19 23.37
C ALA A 442 -11.87 -7.28 23.83
N GLY A 443 -10.56 -6.99 23.83
CA GLY A 443 -9.49 -7.87 24.32
C GLY A 443 -8.50 -8.30 23.24
N GLY A 444 -8.70 -7.89 22.00
CA GLY A 444 -7.84 -8.17 20.87
C GLY A 444 -7.64 -9.66 20.59
N ASN A 445 -6.68 -9.94 19.71
CA ASN A 445 -6.40 -11.31 19.28
C ASN A 445 -5.99 -12.26 20.44
N GLU A 446 -5.46 -11.74 21.55
CA GLU A 446 -5.13 -12.55 22.74
C GLU A 446 -6.37 -13.26 23.33
N LYS A 447 -7.55 -12.66 23.17
CA LYS A 447 -8.83 -13.25 23.56
C LYS A 447 -9.57 -13.88 22.38
N GLY A 448 -8.95 -14.00 21.20
CA GLY A 448 -9.62 -14.49 20.00
C GLY A 448 -10.63 -13.50 19.41
N VAL A 449 -10.49 -12.20 19.70
CA VAL A 449 -11.24 -11.16 18.99
C VAL A 449 -10.58 -10.90 17.64
N VAL A 450 -11.38 -10.89 16.57
CA VAL A 450 -10.92 -10.76 15.19
C VAL A 450 -11.74 -9.69 14.47
N ASP A 451 -11.06 -8.82 13.71
CA ASP A 451 -11.70 -7.92 12.74
C ASP A 451 -11.88 -8.69 11.42
N PHE A 452 -13.11 -8.77 10.91
CA PHE A 452 -13.42 -9.54 9.71
C PHE A 452 -13.60 -8.62 8.50
N ALA A 453 -13.43 -9.21 7.33
CA ALA A 453 -13.81 -8.64 6.05
C ALA A 453 -14.54 -9.73 5.29
N ILE A 454 -15.40 -9.34 4.34
CA ILE A 454 -15.91 -10.31 3.36
C ILE A 454 -14.90 -10.55 2.26
N ALA A 455 -14.95 -11.73 1.65
CA ALA A 455 -14.13 -12.16 0.52
C ALA A 455 -14.94 -13.06 -0.41
N GLU A 456 -14.31 -13.63 -1.44
CA GLU A 456 -14.96 -14.52 -2.42
C GLU A 456 -16.16 -13.86 -3.13
N ILE A 457 -16.09 -12.53 -3.31
CA ILE A 457 -17.20 -11.71 -3.81
C ILE A 457 -17.37 -11.93 -5.32
N GLU A 458 -18.57 -12.33 -5.72
CA GLU A 458 -18.96 -12.54 -7.12
C GLU A 458 -19.90 -11.46 -7.67
N GLU A 459 -20.03 -11.44 -9.00
CA GLU A 459 -20.86 -10.48 -9.72
C GLU A 459 -22.34 -10.65 -9.35
N GLY A 460 -22.98 -9.54 -8.98
CA GLY A 460 -24.42 -9.48 -8.70
C GLY A 460 -24.80 -9.77 -7.24
N GLU A 461 -23.85 -10.17 -6.41
CA GLU A 461 -24.04 -10.36 -4.97
C GLU A 461 -24.40 -9.06 -4.26
N TRP A 462 -25.09 -9.16 -3.13
CA TRP A 462 -25.46 -7.98 -2.36
C TRP A 462 -25.74 -8.26 -0.89
N LEU A 463 -25.58 -7.22 -0.07
CA LEU A 463 -25.78 -7.23 1.37
C LEU A 463 -26.66 -6.04 1.78
N ASN A 464 -27.72 -6.30 2.56
CA ASN A 464 -28.57 -5.25 3.10
C ASN A 464 -28.15 -4.85 4.52
N TYR A 465 -28.18 -3.54 4.79
CA TYR A 465 -27.88 -2.97 6.09
C TYR A 465 -29.01 -2.01 6.50
N THR A 466 -29.85 -2.47 7.41
CA THR A 466 -30.79 -1.63 8.12
C THR A 466 -30.10 -1.02 9.33
N ARG A 467 -30.14 0.30 9.46
CA ARG A 467 -29.63 1.03 10.64
C ARG A 467 -30.50 2.24 10.94
N THR A 468 -30.42 2.73 12.16
CA THR A 468 -30.97 4.01 12.59
C THR A 468 -29.91 5.11 12.42
N PHE A 469 -29.89 5.72 11.23
CA PHE A 469 -28.89 6.75 10.92
C PHE A 469 -29.19 8.07 11.67
N PRO A 470 -28.17 8.70 12.28
CA PRO A 470 -28.30 10.09 12.71
C PRO A 470 -28.62 10.98 11.51
N GLU A 471 -29.53 11.95 11.66
CA GLU A 471 -29.90 12.84 10.55
C GLU A 471 -28.68 13.63 10.06
N GLY A 472 -28.42 13.60 8.75
CA GLY A 472 -27.54 14.55 8.08
C GLY A 472 -27.02 14.06 6.74
N ASP A 473 -26.08 14.82 6.19
CA ASP A 473 -25.40 14.50 4.95
C ASP A 473 -24.06 13.81 5.25
N TYR A 474 -23.73 12.81 4.45
CA TYR A 474 -22.53 11.98 4.64
C TYR A 474 -21.75 11.82 3.34
N LEU A 475 -20.43 11.89 3.42
CA LEU A 475 -19.58 11.23 2.43
C LEU A 475 -19.38 9.79 2.90
N VAL A 476 -19.59 8.84 2.00
CA VAL A 476 -19.48 7.42 2.31
C VAL A 476 -18.23 6.85 1.66
N TYR A 477 -17.47 6.06 2.42
CA TYR A 477 -16.28 5.37 1.94
C TYR A 477 -16.40 3.89 2.26
N LEU A 478 -16.02 3.06 1.29
CA LEU A 478 -15.85 1.63 1.42
C LEU A 478 -14.37 1.32 1.65
N ARG A 479 -14.05 0.73 2.80
CA ARG A 479 -12.69 0.28 3.14
C ARG A 479 -12.46 -1.10 2.53
N GLN A 480 -11.63 -1.18 1.50
CA GLN A 480 -11.38 -2.44 0.78
C GLN A 480 -9.93 -2.60 0.35
N ALA A 481 -9.49 -3.85 0.24
CA ALA A 481 -8.23 -4.26 -0.37
C ALA A 481 -8.50 -4.95 -1.71
N GLN A 482 -7.70 -4.62 -2.72
CA GLN A 482 -7.90 -5.07 -4.09
C GLN A 482 -6.55 -5.59 -4.64
N PHE A 483 -6.41 -6.91 -4.73
CA PHE A 483 -5.18 -7.59 -5.12
C PHE A 483 -5.24 -8.01 -6.59
N ALA A 484 -4.17 -7.90 -7.38
CA ALA A 484 -4.08 -8.46 -8.75
C ALA A 484 -5.27 -8.24 -9.71
N MET A 485 -6.12 -7.24 -9.46
CA MET A 485 -7.27 -6.88 -10.29
C MET A 485 -7.26 -5.38 -10.56
N SER A 486 -7.57 -4.99 -11.79
CA SER A 486 -7.40 -3.62 -12.27
C SER A 486 -8.48 -2.65 -11.76
N SER A 487 -9.70 -3.15 -11.54
CA SER A 487 -10.82 -2.38 -11.00
C SER A 487 -11.83 -3.28 -10.29
N ALA A 488 -12.41 -2.80 -9.18
CA ALA A 488 -13.60 -3.35 -8.55
C ALA A 488 -14.72 -2.32 -8.60
N ILE A 489 -15.96 -2.74 -8.88
CA ILE A 489 -17.12 -1.85 -8.90
C ILE A 489 -18.12 -2.35 -7.86
N SER A 490 -18.65 -1.45 -7.05
CA SER A 490 -19.78 -1.75 -6.16
C SER A 490 -20.71 -0.56 -6.12
N THR A 491 -22.01 -0.79 -6.07
CA THR A 491 -23.01 0.28 -5.93
C THR A 491 -23.54 0.33 -4.51
N LEU A 492 -23.77 1.55 -4.02
CA LEU A 492 -24.57 1.77 -2.83
C LEU A 492 -25.98 2.13 -3.26
N GLU A 493 -26.96 1.40 -2.78
CA GLU A 493 -28.37 1.57 -3.14
C GLU A 493 -29.21 1.82 -1.88
N ILE A 494 -30.33 2.51 -2.02
CA ILE A 494 -31.36 2.61 -0.97
C ILE A 494 -32.48 1.63 -1.29
N VAL A 495 -32.90 0.84 -0.31
CA VAL A 495 -34.08 -0.03 -0.44
C VAL A 495 -35.33 0.81 -0.20
N THR A 496 -36.21 0.89 -1.21
CA THR A 496 -37.39 1.76 -1.22
C THR A 496 -38.70 1.00 -0.96
N SER A 497 -38.69 -0.32 -1.10
CA SER A 497 -39.79 -1.22 -0.70
C SER A 497 -39.63 -1.70 0.75
N ALA A 498 -40.49 -2.64 1.16
CA ALA A 498 -40.26 -3.43 2.36
C ALA A 498 -38.90 -4.16 2.25
N SER A 499 -38.11 -4.17 3.33
CA SER A 499 -36.77 -4.75 3.38
C SER A 499 -36.72 -6.13 4.03
N ASP A 500 -37.87 -6.65 4.44
CA ASP A 500 -38.12 -7.95 5.07
C ASP A 500 -38.84 -8.92 4.10
N GLU A 501 -38.78 -8.63 2.80
CA GLU A 501 -39.40 -9.40 1.72
C GLU A 501 -38.34 -9.74 0.66
N GLU A 502 -38.54 -10.84 -0.09
CA GLU A 502 -37.60 -11.31 -1.12
C GLU A 502 -37.53 -10.33 -2.32
N GLU A 503 -38.67 -9.81 -2.76
CA GLU A 503 -38.74 -8.89 -3.92
C GLU A 503 -38.58 -7.43 -3.50
N GLN A 504 -37.32 -6.98 -3.44
CA GLN A 504 -36.99 -5.61 -3.02
C GLN A 504 -36.77 -4.66 -4.21
N ALA A 505 -37.31 -3.45 -4.11
CA ALA A 505 -37.04 -2.35 -5.03
C ALA A 505 -35.95 -1.44 -4.49
N THR A 506 -34.94 -1.14 -5.30
CA THR A 506 -33.80 -0.29 -4.92
C THR A 506 -33.61 0.91 -5.85
N GLU A 507 -33.00 1.97 -5.34
CA GLU A 507 -32.50 3.10 -6.13
C GLU A 507 -31.00 3.28 -5.88
N ILE A 508 -30.19 3.36 -6.94
CA ILE A 508 -28.74 3.57 -6.83
C ILE A 508 -28.46 4.99 -6.33
N ILE A 509 -27.67 5.09 -5.28
CA ILE A 509 -27.19 6.35 -4.69
C ILE A 509 -25.90 6.79 -5.39
N GLY A 510 -24.97 5.84 -5.57
CA GLY A 510 -23.68 6.08 -6.21
C GLY A 510 -22.87 4.80 -6.33
N THR A 511 -21.63 4.96 -6.77
CA THR A 511 -20.73 3.86 -7.14
C THR A 511 -19.38 4.03 -6.45
N PHE A 512 -18.85 2.94 -5.90
CA PHE A 512 -17.47 2.80 -5.45
C PHE A 512 -16.63 2.25 -6.61
N LEU A 513 -15.60 3.00 -7.01
CA LEU A 513 -14.67 2.61 -8.06
C LEU A 513 -13.31 2.28 -7.45
N GLY A 514 -13.11 0.99 -7.18
CA GLY A 514 -11.88 0.44 -6.64
C GLY A 514 -10.73 0.45 -7.63
N SER A 515 -9.51 0.52 -7.10
CA SER A 515 -8.26 0.36 -7.86
C SER A 515 -7.29 -0.52 -7.06
N GLU A 516 -6.33 -1.12 -7.75
CA GLU A 516 -5.37 -2.07 -7.16
C GLU A 516 -4.60 -1.45 -5.99
N SER A 517 -4.65 -2.13 -4.83
CA SER A 517 -3.97 -1.76 -3.59
C SER A 517 -3.15 -2.92 -3.00
N GLY A 518 -3.09 -4.05 -3.71
CA GLY A 518 -2.58 -5.30 -3.16
C GLY A 518 -3.43 -5.72 -1.97
N VAL A 519 -2.76 -6.17 -0.91
CA VAL A 519 -3.41 -6.56 0.35
C VAL A 519 -3.61 -5.40 1.34
N GLN A 520 -3.26 -4.16 0.96
CA GLN A 520 -3.54 -2.99 1.81
C GLN A 520 -4.95 -2.51 1.58
N TYR A 521 -5.69 -2.28 2.66
CA TYR A 521 -7.00 -1.65 2.56
C TYR A 521 -6.83 -0.15 2.28
N ARG A 522 -7.76 0.39 1.48
CA ARG A 522 -7.89 1.82 1.20
C ARG A 522 -9.34 2.25 1.27
N ASN A 523 -9.56 3.51 1.57
CA ASN A 523 -10.88 4.13 1.51
C ASN A 523 -11.23 4.44 0.04
N VAL A 524 -12.22 3.74 -0.50
CA VAL A 524 -12.80 4.01 -1.81
C VAL A 524 -14.03 4.87 -1.60
N VAL A 525 -14.04 6.07 -2.15
CA VAL A 525 -15.12 7.04 -1.93
C VAL A 525 -16.31 6.76 -2.85
N LEU A 526 -17.52 7.02 -2.36
CA LEU A 526 -18.75 6.97 -3.16
C LEU A 526 -18.80 8.15 -4.13
N THR A 527 -18.92 7.85 -5.43
CA THR A 527 -18.98 8.84 -6.51
C THR A 527 -20.19 8.62 -7.41
N ASP A 528 -20.35 9.48 -8.40
CA ASP A 528 -21.11 9.14 -9.60
C ASP A 528 -20.47 7.96 -10.36
N ASP A 529 -21.21 7.41 -11.32
CA ASP A 529 -20.77 6.24 -12.11
C ASP A 529 -19.48 6.47 -12.90
N ALA A 530 -19.10 7.74 -13.11
CA ALA A 530 -17.89 8.12 -13.82
C ALA A 530 -16.68 8.34 -12.90
N GLY A 531 -16.85 8.33 -11.56
CA GLY A 531 -15.77 8.62 -10.61
C GLY A 531 -15.40 10.10 -10.48
N GLY A 532 -16.13 10.99 -11.14
CA GLY A 532 -15.76 12.40 -11.29
C GLY A 532 -16.31 13.31 -10.20
N GLN A 533 -17.36 12.89 -9.51
CA GLN A 533 -18.04 13.70 -8.50
C GLN A 533 -18.35 12.89 -7.23
N LEU A 534 -17.95 13.42 -6.07
CA LEU A 534 -18.36 12.89 -4.76
C LEU A 534 -19.87 13.04 -4.57
N ILE A 535 -20.52 12.03 -3.99
CA ILE A 535 -21.96 12.03 -3.72
C ILE A 535 -22.22 12.14 -2.21
N PRO A 536 -22.66 13.31 -1.71
CA PRO A 536 -23.20 13.42 -0.37
C PRO A 536 -24.54 12.68 -0.27
N VAL A 537 -24.67 11.80 0.72
CA VAL A 537 -25.87 10.99 0.96
C VAL A 537 -26.62 11.55 2.16
N ASN A 538 -27.90 11.86 1.98
CA ASN A 538 -28.77 12.30 3.07
C ASN A 538 -29.43 11.08 3.73
N LEU A 539 -29.12 10.83 5.00
CA LEU A 539 -29.66 9.69 5.75
C LEU A 539 -30.24 10.16 7.09
N ALA A 540 -31.35 9.55 7.50
CA ALA A 540 -32.00 9.82 8.78
C ALA A 540 -32.91 8.67 9.21
N GLY A 541 -32.91 8.36 10.51
CA GLY A 541 -33.78 7.35 11.11
C GLY A 541 -33.53 5.95 10.54
N LYS A 542 -34.50 5.04 10.74
CA LYS A 542 -34.43 3.66 10.25
C LYS A 542 -34.45 3.66 8.72
N THR A 543 -33.32 3.32 8.11
CA THR A 543 -33.13 3.23 6.66
C THR A 543 -32.40 1.94 6.33
N THR A 544 -32.78 1.29 5.23
CA THR A 544 -32.05 0.13 4.68
C THR A 544 -31.29 0.57 3.45
N ILE A 545 -29.98 0.38 3.48
CA ILE A 545 -29.09 0.53 2.33
C ILE A 545 -28.61 -0.84 1.86
N ARG A 546 -28.28 -0.97 0.58
CA ARG A 546 -27.74 -2.18 -0.01
C ARG A 546 -26.37 -1.89 -0.60
N LEU A 547 -25.37 -2.69 -0.23
CA LEU A 547 -24.11 -2.75 -0.98
C LEU A 547 -24.27 -3.87 -2.01
N LYS A 548 -24.18 -3.52 -3.29
CA LYS A 548 -24.27 -4.48 -4.39
C LYS A 548 -22.94 -4.56 -5.13
N HIS A 549 -22.48 -5.77 -5.36
CA HIS A 549 -21.18 -6.06 -5.94
C HIS A 549 -21.31 -6.20 -7.46
N GLY A 550 -20.46 -5.45 -8.17
CA GLY A 550 -20.25 -5.51 -9.61
C GLY A 550 -18.80 -5.86 -9.91
N THR A 551 -18.31 -6.98 -9.39
CA THR A 551 -16.90 -7.37 -9.52
C THR A 551 -16.57 -7.81 -10.96
N THR A 552 -15.42 -7.36 -11.46
CA THR A 552 -14.89 -7.82 -12.77
C THR A 552 -13.87 -8.94 -12.63
N ASP A 553 -13.60 -9.42 -11.42
CA ASP A 553 -12.67 -10.51 -11.17
C ASP A 553 -13.33 -11.86 -11.49
N SER A 554 -12.69 -12.67 -12.33
CA SER A 554 -13.15 -14.03 -12.66
C SER A 554 -12.76 -15.06 -11.61
N GLN A 555 -11.86 -14.71 -10.68
CA GLN A 555 -11.32 -15.61 -9.67
C GLN A 555 -11.96 -15.42 -8.28
N GLY A 556 -12.59 -14.28 -7.99
CA GLY A 556 -13.37 -14.02 -6.77
C GLY A 556 -12.57 -13.80 -5.47
N PHE A 557 -11.33 -14.29 -5.37
CA PHE A 557 -10.54 -14.25 -4.12
C PHE A 557 -9.81 -12.92 -3.85
N TYR A 558 -9.82 -11.99 -4.79
CA TYR A 558 -8.88 -10.87 -4.80
C TYR A 558 -9.43 -9.52 -4.33
N LEU A 559 -10.72 -9.48 -3.98
CA LEU A 559 -11.37 -8.33 -3.37
C LEU A 559 -11.76 -8.68 -1.94
N LYS A 560 -11.28 -7.88 -0.97
CA LYS A 560 -11.74 -7.95 0.43
C LYS A 560 -12.32 -6.63 0.88
N GLN A 561 -13.46 -6.65 1.57
CA GLN A 561 -14.15 -5.44 2.03
C GLN A 561 -14.39 -5.50 3.54
N ASN A 562 -13.91 -4.50 4.28
CA ASN A 562 -13.90 -4.48 5.75
C ASN A 562 -15.11 -3.70 6.30
N TYR A 563 -15.22 -2.40 6.00
CA TYR A 563 -16.32 -1.57 6.51
C TYR A 563 -16.74 -0.44 5.58
N LEU A 564 -17.98 0.02 5.75
CA LEU A 564 -18.46 1.32 5.30
C LEU A 564 -18.30 2.35 6.42
N ILE A 565 -17.73 3.51 6.11
CA ILE A 565 -17.66 4.65 7.02
C ILE A 565 -18.44 5.84 6.45
N PHE A 566 -19.28 6.43 7.30
CA PHE A 566 -20.17 7.53 6.97
C PHE A 566 -19.65 8.79 7.68
N VAL A 567 -18.87 9.56 6.94
CA VAL A 567 -18.22 10.76 7.44
C VAL A 567 -19.18 11.93 7.26
N LYS A 568 -19.49 12.63 8.36
CA LYS A 568 -20.39 13.78 8.33
C LYS A 568 -19.86 14.83 7.35
N TYR A 569 -20.70 15.16 6.37
CA TYR A 569 -20.37 16.12 5.35
C TYR A 569 -21.03 17.47 5.66
N GLU A 570 -20.21 18.44 6.01
CA GLU A 570 -20.62 19.84 6.02
C GLU A 570 -20.08 20.52 4.76
N LYS A 571 -20.97 20.86 3.83
CA LYS A 571 -20.58 21.63 2.66
C LYS A 571 -19.87 22.90 3.12
N SER A 572 -18.59 23.03 2.77
CA SER A 572 -17.79 24.21 3.08
C SER A 572 -18.46 25.47 2.52
N ALA A 573 -18.89 26.36 3.41
CA ALA A 573 -19.43 27.66 3.01
C ALA A 573 -18.32 28.49 2.35
N ILE A 574 -18.63 29.14 1.23
CA ILE A 574 -17.71 30.10 0.64
C ILE A 574 -17.63 31.31 1.57
N GLU A 575 -16.42 31.71 1.93
CA GLU A 575 -16.14 32.93 2.68
C GLU A 575 -15.37 33.92 1.80
N LEU A 576 -15.81 35.17 1.78
CA LEU A 576 -14.98 36.27 1.30
C LEU A 576 -14.07 36.74 2.43
N GLN A 577 -12.76 36.79 2.18
CA GLN A 577 -11.79 37.41 3.07
C GLN A 577 -11.13 38.61 2.42
N PHE A 578 -10.72 39.60 3.23
CA PHE A 578 -10.06 40.81 2.76
C PHE A 578 -8.81 41.14 3.58
N SER A 579 -7.88 41.87 2.97
CA SER A 579 -6.66 42.39 3.59
C SER A 579 -6.25 43.72 2.96
N ASN A 580 -5.60 44.60 3.73
CA ASN A 580 -5.03 45.85 3.22
C ASN A 580 -3.70 45.64 2.46
N SER A 581 -3.18 44.41 2.41
CA SER A 581 -1.99 44.04 1.63
C SER A 581 -2.11 42.63 1.05
N VAL A 582 -1.50 42.39 -0.11
CA VAL A 582 -1.52 41.09 -0.82
C VAL A 582 -1.09 39.93 0.08
N GLN A 583 -0.06 40.12 0.90
CA GLN A 583 0.47 39.11 1.83
C GLN A 583 0.14 39.43 3.31
N GLY A 584 -0.90 40.23 3.55
CA GLY A 584 -1.30 40.64 4.90
C GLY A 584 -2.18 39.62 5.61
N PRO A 585 -2.43 39.78 6.92
CA PRO A 585 -3.41 38.97 7.62
C PRO A 585 -4.81 39.23 7.03
N TYR A 586 -5.41 38.20 6.45
CA TYR A 586 -6.75 38.25 5.91
C TYR A 586 -7.80 38.09 7.01
N LYS A 587 -8.90 38.82 6.88
CA LYS A 587 -10.06 38.77 7.80
C LYS A 587 -11.33 38.45 7.02
N THR A 588 -12.26 37.74 7.63
CA THR A 588 -13.56 37.42 7.02
C THR A 588 -14.39 38.70 6.83
N ALA A 589 -14.92 38.89 5.63
CA ALA A 589 -15.83 39.95 5.27
C ALA A 589 -17.27 39.62 5.70
N THR A 590 -17.60 39.85 6.96
CA THR A 590 -18.91 39.48 7.53
C THR A 590 -20.11 40.20 6.91
N THR A 591 -19.87 41.29 6.16
CA THR A 591 -20.91 42.07 5.47
C THR A 591 -21.08 41.66 3.99
N ALA A 592 -20.25 40.72 3.50
CA ALA A 592 -20.37 40.21 2.14
C ALA A 592 -21.67 39.41 1.97
N LYS A 593 -22.36 39.64 0.87
CA LYS A 593 -23.49 38.81 0.42
C LYS A 593 -22.99 37.80 -0.58
N ILE A 594 -23.15 36.52 -0.28
CA ILE A 594 -22.68 35.41 -1.09
C ILE A 594 -23.89 34.71 -1.68
N ASP A 595 -23.95 34.66 -3.00
CA ASP A 595 -24.97 33.96 -3.78
C ASP A 595 -24.29 32.80 -4.51
N GLU A 596 -24.36 31.61 -3.91
CA GLU A 596 -23.70 30.42 -4.44
C GLU A 596 -24.29 29.94 -5.75
N GLY A 597 -25.60 30.07 -5.95
CA GLY A 597 -26.28 29.67 -7.19
C GLY A 597 -25.90 30.57 -8.37
N ALA A 598 -25.75 31.87 -8.13
CA ALA A 598 -25.29 32.81 -9.15
C ALA A 598 -23.77 32.89 -9.29
N LYS A 599 -23.02 32.19 -8.42
CA LYS A 599 -21.56 32.31 -8.26
C LYS A 599 -21.09 33.77 -8.13
N ARG A 600 -21.79 34.54 -7.29
CA ARG A 600 -21.52 35.98 -7.09
C ARG A 600 -21.36 36.32 -5.62
N ILE A 601 -20.42 37.21 -5.34
CA ILE A 601 -20.26 37.85 -4.04
C ILE A 601 -20.37 39.36 -4.22
N THR A 602 -21.09 40.02 -3.32
CA THR A 602 -21.21 41.47 -3.31
C THR A 602 -20.86 42.01 -1.92
N ILE A 603 -19.96 42.99 -1.86
CA ILE A 603 -19.57 43.69 -0.63
C ILE A 603 -19.58 45.20 -0.89
N ASN A 604 -19.79 46.00 0.16
CA ASN A 604 -19.66 47.46 0.03
C ASN A 604 -18.23 47.84 -0.34
N GLN A 605 -18.10 48.87 -1.16
CA GLN A 605 -16.80 49.43 -1.49
C GLN A 605 -16.26 50.23 -0.31
N GLU A 606 -15.01 49.96 0.08
CA GLU A 606 -14.27 50.72 1.08
C GLU A 606 -13.38 51.78 0.40
N GLU A 607 -13.07 52.88 1.11
CA GLU A 607 -12.17 53.92 0.61
C GLU A 607 -10.70 53.46 0.54
N ALA A 608 -10.31 52.56 1.45
CA ALA A 608 -8.97 51.97 1.46
C ALA A 608 -8.84 50.82 0.45
N VAL A 609 -7.65 50.64 -0.12
CA VAL A 609 -7.36 49.51 -1.01
C VAL A 609 -7.53 48.19 -0.24
N GLN A 610 -8.34 47.30 -0.81
CA GLN A 610 -8.59 45.96 -0.28
C GLN A 610 -8.17 44.90 -1.30
N PHE A 611 -7.53 43.85 -0.80
CA PHE A 611 -7.23 42.63 -1.52
C PHE A 611 -8.18 41.55 -1.04
N TYR A 612 -8.87 40.89 -1.97
CA TYR A 612 -9.86 39.86 -1.66
C TYR A 612 -9.32 38.48 -1.99
N ARG A 613 -9.71 37.48 -1.18
CA ARG A 613 -9.55 36.07 -1.50
C ARG A 613 -10.79 35.30 -1.04
N LEU A 614 -11.03 34.15 -1.66
CA LEU A 614 -12.06 33.23 -1.18
C LEU A 614 -11.40 32.18 -0.28
N LYS A 615 -12.11 31.79 0.77
CA LYS A 615 -11.77 30.65 1.62
C LYS A 615 -12.95 29.68 1.59
N GLY A 616 -12.69 28.38 1.69
CA GLY A 616 -13.69 27.32 1.60
C GLY A 616 -13.40 26.42 0.41
N SER A 617 -14.41 26.12 -0.39
CA SER A 617 -14.29 25.33 -1.63
C SER A 617 -13.20 25.89 -2.57
N SER A 618 -12.56 25.01 -3.37
CA SER A 618 -11.57 25.38 -4.40
C SER A 618 -12.18 26.19 -5.55
N VAL A 619 -12.46 27.46 -5.29
CA VAL A 619 -13.07 28.39 -6.26
C VAL A 619 -12.12 29.53 -6.60
N LYS A 620 -12.19 29.99 -7.84
CA LYS A 620 -11.34 31.10 -8.32
C LYS A 620 -12.19 32.32 -8.61
N ILE A 621 -11.80 33.48 -8.08
CA ILE A 621 -12.38 34.77 -8.51
C ILE A 621 -12.02 34.97 -9.99
N THR A 622 -13.04 35.01 -10.85
CA THR A 622 -12.90 35.16 -12.30
C THR A 622 -13.05 36.60 -12.74
N LYS A 623 -13.78 37.41 -11.96
CA LYS A 623 -14.06 38.80 -12.29
C LYS A 623 -14.26 39.63 -11.03
N ILE A 624 -13.79 40.87 -11.09
CA ILE A 624 -14.05 41.91 -10.10
C ILE A 624 -14.62 43.11 -10.85
N ASP A 625 -15.79 43.61 -10.45
CA ASP A 625 -16.35 44.86 -10.93
C ASP A 625 -16.85 45.75 -9.79
N ILE A 626 -16.87 47.05 -10.03
CA ILE A 626 -17.36 48.05 -9.08
C ILE A 626 -18.57 48.72 -9.70
N ALA A 627 -19.71 48.62 -9.03
CA ALA A 627 -20.96 49.23 -9.47
C ALA A 627 -21.80 49.63 -8.24
N ASP A 628 -22.44 50.79 -8.31
CA ASP A 628 -23.38 51.29 -7.28
C ASP A 628 -22.79 51.31 -5.84
N GLY A 629 -21.52 51.68 -5.71
CA GLY A 629 -20.81 51.74 -4.41
C GLY A 629 -20.50 50.37 -3.82
N LYS A 630 -20.52 49.31 -4.63
CA LYS A 630 -20.24 47.93 -4.22
C LYS A 630 -19.18 47.30 -5.10
N VAL A 631 -18.42 46.39 -4.50
CA VAL A 631 -17.55 45.46 -5.21
C VAL A 631 -18.33 44.18 -5.47
N ASN A 632 -18.44 43.78 -6.73
CA ASN A 632 -18.98 42.49 -7.15
C ASN A 632 -17.84 41.58 -7.58
N LEU A 633 -17.82 40.37 -7.05
CA LEU A 633 -16.90 39.31 -7.41
C LEU A 633 -17.70 38.21 -8.08
N SER A 634 -17.27 37.77 -9.25
CA SER A 634 -17.71 36.49 -9.81
C SER A 634 -16.62 35.46 -9.55
N TYR A 635 -17.03 34.23 -9.27
CA TYR A 635 -16.10 33.12 -9.11
C TYR A 635 -16.58 31.91 -9.91
N GLN A 636 -15.70 30.94 -10.10
CA GLN A 636 -16.06 29.66 -10.72
C GLN A 636 -15.54 28.49 -9.93
#